data_AF-A0A7Y5LFW0-F1
#
_entry.id   AF-A0A7Y5LFW0-F1
#
_cell.length_a   1.000
_cell.length_b   1.000
_cell.length_c   1.000
_cell.angle_alpha   90.00
_cell.angle_beta   90.00
_cell.angle_gamma   90.00
#
_symmetry.space_group_name_H-M   'P 1'
#
loop_
_entity.id
_entity.type
_entity.pdbx_description
1 polymer ?
#
loop_
_entity_poly.entity_id
_entity_poly.type
_entity_poly.pdbx_seq_one_letter_code
_entity_poly.pdbx_strand_id
1 'polypeptide(L)'
;MKLAILALLACGIAPAASVVAAHDYDPVTDSVVAWKLDADEPVTQSFTIAKGTKALRGFRLRIRRHGSPPPVEYRFRSTLRSGELLSGSMDLRHANPWFERWHGPDFQRALPVEAGATYYLELRVPKSSGGYYEVFGTSDREIANPRFLPRFRYEENWDPDPNAPKQFENPANIDYGAHTPVYREGSAYDGAGAALDGFDLAFEILGDGAAVPGARDGVCGRCEERFAFTEDITGPLYSKPLRDSALQAKPGEVEIDGRWQVRNRLTADPVVQTAVNEFQEFLRAAMEVRATAPAGKRGVIQVTTKSQLPEAAKGLSVPESFRLVVTDGEVLVCGFDSRGAMRGLHHVEALMKLKRAPILPMMDELRAPKHSPRITSAPFYAKMELDTPEDAYSDGLLGRISRAGFNAIWLWGDLDEVAHSSVYPELDHGVRERQAKLRRLIARTSRYGIDVYMYLANRPLPDSFYQKHPGVRGSERRSYGGTHILCTSVSEVRQHLKAATTDLMKSAPGLKGIVFIVGGEGFMHCYTRKNTCPRCSRRTPQETIAEFSRSLVEGARAGNPEAAVVLWPYSASNNWSRDDTTQSKLIRQLPPSITLMTEFGKEGEIRFGDIAIPAYDYPISFAGPSERFVKQAEFAAAGGMPFWVKTEHAIALEFVDTPYIPVFFQYATRFERIRGAPHLSGIFANWMHYGFMPSVAAEVYYWHHWSTPADTEAVLGKLAERDYGAGASYAVNAWREFSNAIREYPFSSAMAMGPIQKGPSHPLFLDSRYRPLHDAGRQFKNDLSWTRPWGPALALSQLEKLEAGWARGVNLLRKAVEAAPERIRADAAREAGVAEALLFSIRSTIHVGRFYEARDLLEKEGNFVRASETLDRMADIARAELDNAQAALPIVCADSRIGYANSGRNDQTGVPRAGIYSPGAVEKKMLQLKKLLDEQIPAERKRRGLR
;
A
#
# COMPACT_ATOMS: atom_id res chain seq x y z
N MET A 1 -24.20 0.54 -12.22
CA MET A 1 -25.08 -0.39 -11.47
C MET A 1 -25.12 -1.81 -12.06
N LYS A 2 -25.43 -2.02 -13.36
CA LYS A 2 -25.46 -3.37 -13.98
C LYS A 2 -24.12 -4.13 -13.98
N LEU A 3 -22.97 -3.43 -14.04
CA LEU A 3 -21.63 -4.05 -14.11
C LEU A 3 -21.09 -4.59 -12.76
N ALA A 4 -21.36 -3.92 -11.63
CA ALA A 4 -20.94 -4.41 -10.31
C ALA A 4 -21.74 -5.65 -9.86
N ILE A 5 -23.00 -5.75 -10.31
CA ILE A 5 -23.86 -6.91 -10.08
C ILE A 5 -23.33 -8.16 -10.83
N LEU A 6 -22.65 -7.99 -11.97
CA LEU A 6 -22.04 -9.08 -12.73
C LEU A 6 -20.80 -9.69 -12.03
N ALA A 7 -20.05 -8.91 -11.24
CA ALA A 7 -18.95 -9.45 -10.43
C ALA A 7 -19.43 -10.28 -9.22
N LEU A 8 -20.66 -10.04 -8.76
CA LEU A 8 -21.26 -10.69 -7.59
C LEU A 8 -22.09 -11.94 -7.94
N LEU A 9 -22.46 -12.13 -9.22
CA LEU A 9 -23.39 -13.18 -9.66
C LEU A 9 -22.72 -14.49 -10.15
N ALA A 10 -21.41 -14.69 -9.94
CA ALA A 10 -20.68 -15.85 -10.45
C ALA A 10 -20.66 -17.09 -9.53
N CYS A 11 -21.41 -17.11 -8.42
CA CYS A 11 -21.49 -18.28 -7.54
C CYS A 11 -22.89 -18.92 -7.56
N GLY A 12 -23.10 -19.85 -8.49
CA GLY A 12 -24.23 -20.77 -8.43
C GLY A 12 -24.03 -21.80 -7.33
N ILE A 13 -24.65 -21.61 -6.16
CA ILE A 13 -24.64 -22.57 -5.04
C ILE A 13 -26.04 -22.62 -4.40
N ALA A 14 -26.43 -23.81 -3.94
CA ALA A 14 -27.63 -24.18 -3.15
C ALA A 14 -28.10 -23.10 -2.15
N PRO A 15 -29.38 -23.07 -1.69
CA PRO A 15 -29.90 -21.96 -0.88
C PRO A 15 -28.96 -21.71 0.31
N ALA A 16 -28.19 -20.62 0.20
CA ALA A 16 -27.05 -20.37 1.05
C ALA A 16 -27.54 -20.09 2.48
N ALA A 17 -26.82 -20.62 3.47
CA ALA A 17 -27.03 -20.23 4.85
C ALA A 17 -26.93 -18.70 4.95
N SER A 18 -27.89 -18.08 5.64
CA SER A 18 -27.92 -16.64 5.89
C SER A 18 -27.24 -16.31 7.22
N VAL A 19 -26.83 -15.06 7.41
CA VAL A 19 -26.31 -14.59 8.70
C VAL A 19 -27.49 -14.30 9.64
N VAL A 20 -27.69 -15.15 10.64
CA VAL A 20 -28.85 -15.13 11.57
C VAL A 20 -28.57 -14.45 12.90
N ALA A 21 -27.30 -14.12 13.17
CA ALA A 21 -26.85 -13.24 14.24
C ALA A 21 -25.45 -12.72 13.87
N ALA A 22 -25.14 -11.46 14.13
CA ALA A 22 -23.83 -10.91 13.82
C ALA A 22 -23.47 -9.71 14.70
N HIS A 23 -22.17 -9.54 14.87
CA HIS A 23 -21.54 -8.30 15.30
C HIS A 23 -20.35 -8.02 14.39
N ASP A 24 -20.32 -6.84 13.77
CA ASP A 24 -19.24 -6.45 12.86
C ASP A 24 -18.85 -4.98 13.04
N TYR A 25 -17.67 -4.63 12.55
CA TYR A 25 -17.10 -3.29 12.57
C TYR A 25 -16.40 -2.94 11.26
N ASP A 26 -16.26 -1.63 11.04
CA ASP A 26 -15.41 -1.07 10.01
C ASP A 26 -13.98 -0.83 10.54
N PRO A 27 -12.94 -1.45 9.97
CA PRO A 27 -11.58 -1.23 10.46
C PRO A 27 -11.07 0.20 10.24
N VAL A 28 -11.65 1.00 9.35
CA VAL A 28 -11.17 2.37 9.10
C VAL A 28 -11.85 3.38 10.01
N THR A 29 -13.13 3.17 10.32
CA THR A 29 -13.98 4.18 10.96
C THR A 29 -14.52 3.79 12.33
N ASP A 30 -14.40 2.54 12.77
CA ASP A 30 -14.82 2.10 14.11
C ASP A 30 -13.64 1.91 15.07
N SER A 31 -13.93 1.91 16.37
CA SER A 31 -13.01 1.52 17.44
C SER A 31 -12.80 0.01 17.39
N VAL A 32 -11.54 -0.42 17.25
CA VAL A 32 -11.20 -1.83 17.09
C VAL A 32 -10.23 -2.30 18.14
N VAL A 33 -10.61 -3.39 18.78
CA VAL A 33 -9.84 -4.10 19.79
C VAL A 33 -9.69 -5.55 19.38
N ALA A 34 -8.75 -6.24 20.02
CA ALA A 34 -8.61 -7.68 19.87
C ALA A 34 -8.44 -8.34 21.23
N TRP A 35 -8.87 -9.59 21.33
CA TRP A 35 -8.58 -10.46 22.44
C TRP A 35 -7.45 -11.42 22.06
N LYS A 36 -6.39 -11.44 22.86
CA LYS A 36 -5.29 -12.39 22.71
C LYS A 36 -5.78 -13.77 23.13
N LEU A 37 -5.91 -14.68 22.16
CA LEU A 37 -6.27 -16.07 22.39
C LEU A 37 -4.99 -16.92 22.38
N ASP A 38 -4.45 -17.14 23.58
CA ASP A 38 -3.30 -18.00 23.83
C ASP A 38 -3.66 -19.18 24.75
N ALA A 39 -2.66 -19.99 25.10
CA ALA A 39 -2.82 -21.16 25.95
C ALA A 39 -3.47 -20.80 27.30
N ASP A 40 -4.29 -21.70 27.81
CA ASP A 40 -4.75 -21.78 29.21
C ASP A 40 -5.97 -20.92 29.61
N GLU A 41 -6.62 -20.14 28.72
CA GLU A 41 -7.88 -19.46 29.06
C GLU A 41 -8.83 -19.26 27.85
N PRO A 42 -10.07 -19.79 27.89
CA PRO A 42 -11.03 -19.59 26.82
C PRO A 42 -11.67 -18.19 26.87
N VAL A 43 -12.24 -17.76 25.74
CA VAL A 43 -13.12 -16.59 25.65
C VAL A 43 -14.46 -17.05 25.09
N THR A 44 -15.56 -16.52 25.62
CA THR A 44 -16.91 -16.92 25.21
C THR A 44 -17.71 -15.71 24.76
N GLN A 45 -18.40 -15.78 23.63
CA GLN A 45 -19.40 -14.79 23.21
C GLN A 45 -20.79 -15.39 23.28
N SER A 46 -21.73 -14.72 23.96
CA SER A 46 -23.14 -15.04 23.84
C SER A 46 -23.80 -14.25 22.70
N PHE A 47 -24.81 -14.85 22.08
CA PHE A 47 -25.61 -14.22 21.04
C PHE A 47 -27.04 -14.78 21.04
N THR A 48 -27.97 -13.98 20.54
CA THR A 48 -29.39 -14.36 20.46
C THR A 48 -29.74 -14.68 19.01
N ILE A 49 -30.43 -15.80 18.80
CA ILE A 49 -30.77 -16.25 17.44
C ILE A 49 -32.01 -15.50 16.92
N ALA A 50 -31.92 -14.96 15.71
CA ALA A 50 -33.02 -14.27 15.06
C ALA A 50 -34.28 -15.15 14.95
N LYS A 51 -35.45 -14.50 15.06
CA LYS A 51 -36.77 -15.15 14.93
C LYS A 51 -36.88 -15.94 13.62
N GLY A 52 -37.44 -17.15 13.70
CA GLY A 52 -37.67 -18.01 12.53
C GLY A 52 -36.49 -18.91 12.14
N THR A 53 -35.31 -18.73 12.72
CA THR A 53 -34.17 -19.65 12.55
C THR A 53 -34.43 -20.96 13.28
N LYS A 54 -34.27 -22.09 12.60
CA LYS A 54 -34.49 -23.43 13.16
C LYS A 54 -33.20 -24.22 13.28
N ALA A 55 -32.21 -23.92 12.45
CA ALA A 55 -30.93 -24.60 12.50
C ALA A 55 -29.76 -23.70 12.11
N LEU A 56 -28.66 -23.86 12.83
CA LEU A 56 -27.38 -23.23 12.50
C LEU A 56 -26.56 -24.11 11.56
N ARG A 57 -25.76 -23.47 10.72
CA ARG A 57 -24.97 -24.08 9.64
C ARG A 57 -23.49 -23.81 9.78
N GLY A 58 -23.07 -22.90 10.63
CA GLY A 58 -21.66 -22.55 10.83
C GLY A 58 -21.53 -21.23 11.57
N PHE A 59 -20.29 -20.80 11.75
CA PHE A 59 -19.98 -19.46 12.25
C PHE A 59 -18.71 -18.93 11.61
N ARG A 60 -18.47 -17.63 11.78
CA ARG A 60 -17.27 -16.92 11.34
C ARG A 60 -16.85 -15.93 12.43
N LEU A 61 -15.55 -15.71 12.54
CA LEU A 61 -14.90 -14.78 13.47
C LEU A 61 -13.82 -14.01 12.73
N ARG A 62 -13.60 -12.74 13.07
CA ARG A 62 -12.44 -12.02 12.58
C ARG A 62 -11.20 -12.40 13.38
N ILE A 63 -10.29 -13.12 12.73
CA ILE A 63 -9.09 -13.65 13.37
C ILE A 63 -7.85 -13.30 12.56
N ARG A 64 -6.73 -13.05 13.25
CA ARG A 64 -5.40 -13.11 12.65
C ARG A 64 -4.46 -14.00 13.48
N ARG A 65 -3.43 -14.53 12.83
CA ARG A 65 -2.47 -15.46 13.44
C ARG A 65 -1.14 -14.78 13.77
N HIS A 66 -0.56 -15.13 14.92
CA HIS A 66 0.83 -14.79 15.29
C HIS A 66 1.64 -16.06 15.49
N GLY A 67 2.72 -16.26 14.73
CA GLY A 67 3.51 -17.48 14.78
C GLY A 67 2.74 -18.72 14.29
N SER A 68 2.97 -19.88 14.89
CA SER A 68 2.37 -21.18 14.52
C SER A 68 1.58 -21.82 15.69
N PRO A 69 0.49 -21.19 16.16
CA PRO A 69 -0.39 -21.76 17.17
C PRO A 69 -1.10 -23.04 16.67
N PRO A 70 -1.58 -23.91 17.58
CA PRO A 70 -2.39 -25.08 17.22
C PRO A 70 -3.78 -24.65 16.72
N PRO A 71 -4.60 -25.58 16.21
CA PRO A 71 -6.00 -25.30 15.87
C PRO A 71 -6.78 -24.69 17.05
N VAL A 72 -7.72 -23.80 16.75
CA VAL A 72 -8.66 -23.26 17.74
C VAL A 72 -9.74 -24.29 17.99
N GLU A 73 -9.94 -24.70 19.23
CA GLU A 73 -11.08 -25.48 19.65
C GLU A 73 -12.27 -24.57 19.91
N TYR A 74 -13.47 -24.97 19.48
CA TYR A 74 -14.70 -24.23 19.72
C TYR A 74 -15.77 -25.12 20.34
N ARG A 75 -16.66 -24.52 21.13
CA ARG A 75 -17.86 -25.17 21.68
C ARG A 75 -19.06 -24.25 21.60
N PHE A 76 -20.17 -24.78 21.07
CA PHE A 76 -21.49 -24.17 21.19
C PHE A 76 -22.22 -24.74 22.40
N ARG A 77 -22.80 -23.86 23.21
CA ARG A 77 -23.55 -24.25 24.41
C ARG A 77 -24.89 -23.52 24.50
N SER A 78 -25.87 -24.14 25.16
CA SER A 78 -27.16 -23.52 25.52
C SER A 78 -27.09 -22.70 26.81
N THR A 79 -26.04 -22.87 27.62
CA THR A 79 -25.76 -22.03 28.80
C THR A 79 -24.27 -21.69 28.85
N LEU A 80 -23.89 -20.66 29.62
CA LEU A 80 -22.50 -20.19 29.68
C LEU A 80 -21.49 -21.29 30.06
N ARG A 81 -21.86 -22.22 30.96
CA ARG A 81 -20.92 -23.21 31.53
C ARG A 81 -21.28 -24.67 31.27
N SER A 82 -22.46 -24.96 30.72
CA SER A 82 -22.93 -26.35 30.50
C SER A 82 -23.87 -26.44 29.30
N GLY A 83 -24.37 -27.63 28.99
CA GLY A 83 -25.28 -27.84 27.85
C GLY A 83 -24.55 -27.69 26.51
N GLU A 84 -23.43 -28.39 26.34
CA GLU A 84 -22.73 -28.47 25.04
C GLU A 84 -23.64 -29.06 23.96
N LEU A 85 -23.76 -28.34 22.86
CA LEU A 85 -24.60 -28.71 21.72
C LEU A 85 -23.74 -29.23 20.55
N LEU A 86 -22.57 -28.63 20.37
CA LEU A 86 -21.60 -28.96 19.32
C LEU A 86 -20.22 -28.52 19.77
N SER A 87 -19.19 -29.29 19.43
CA SER A 87 -17.80 -28.89 19.57
C SER A 87 -16.97 -29.35 18.39
N GLY A 88 -15.83 -28.70 18.18
CA GLY A 88 -14.92 -29.04 17.10
C GLY A 88 -13.62 -28.26 17.17
N SER A 89 -12.82 -28.39 16.13
CA SER A 89 -11.60 -27.61 15.95
C SER A 89 -11.58 -26.94 14.59
N MET A 90 -10.91 -25.79 14.53
CA MET A 90 -10.75 -24.95 13.37
C MET A 90 -9.25 -24.74 13.13
N ASP A 91 -8.75 -25.26 12.01
CA ASP A 91 -7.36 -25.11 11.60
C ASP A 91 -7.16 -23.74 10.94
N LEU A 92 -6.44 -22.87 11.64
CA LEU A 92 -6.15 -21.50 11.21
C LEU A 92 -4.67 -21.30 10.87
N ARG A 93 -3.94 -22.36 10.51
CA ARG A 93 -2.54 -22.23 10.04
C ARG A 93 -2.42 -21.33 8.81
N HIS A 94 -3.49 -21.21 8.02
CA HIS A 94 -3.59 -20.33 6.85
C HIS A 94 -4.22 -18.97 7.15
N ALA A 95 -4.65 -18.71 8.39
CA ALA A 95 -5.17 -17.39 8.74
C ALA A 95 -4.12 -16.32 8.48
N ASN A 96 -4.58 -15.22 7.90
CA ASN A 96 -3.73 -14.12 7.48
C ASN A 96 -2.99 -13.56 8.71
N PRO A 97 -1.65 -13.43 8.66
CA PRO A 97 -0.90 -12.92 9.81
C PRO A 97 -0.84 -11.39 9.88
N TRP A 98 -1.13 -10.70 8.78
CA TRP A 98 -0.96 -9.24 8.68
C TRP A 98 -2.26 -8.48 9.01
N PHE A 99 -3.38 -8.98 8.51
CA PHE A 99 -4.70 -8.38 8.71
C PHE A 99 -5.69 -9.47 9.16
N GLU A 100 -6.65 -9.10 10.00
CA GLU A 100 -7.71 -10.01 10.40
C GLU A 100 -8.66 -10.29 9.25
N ARG A 101 -9.11 -11.55 9.20
CA ARG A 101 -10.03 -12.04 8.19
C ARG A 101 -11.12 -12.90 8.82
N TRP A 102 -12.25 -13.05 8.14
CA TRP A 102 -13.34 -13.94 8.53
C TRP A 102 -12.92 -15.40 8.38
N HIS A 103 -12.86 -16.10 9.50
CA HIS A 103 -12.54 -17.51 9.56
C HIS A 103 -13.56 -18.26 10.41
N GLY A 104 -13.91 -19.48 10.00
CA GLY A 104 -14.78 -20.33 10.78
C GLY A 104 -15.26 -21.55 10.00
N PRO A 105 -15.73 -22.59 10.70
CA PRO A 105 -16.19 -23.81 10.09
C PRO A 105 -17.65 -23.71 9.64
N ASP A 106 -17.98 -24.46 8.60
CA ASP A 106 -19.35 -24.91 8.36
C ASP A 106 -19.59 -26.21 9.14
N PHE A 107 -20.77 -26.36 9.71
CA PHE A 107 -21.15 -27.53 10.47
C PHE A 107 -21.50 -28.67 9.52
N GLN A 108 -20.91 -29.85 9.76
CA GLN A 108 -21.21 -31.05 8.99
C GLN A 108 -22.69 -31.45 9.07
N ARG A 109 -23.36 -31.13 10.18
CA ARG A 109 -24.79 -31.31 10.39
C ARG A 109 -25.38 -30.00 10.91
N ALA A 110 -26.58 -29.66 10.44
CA ALA A 110 -27.28 -28.49 10.94
C ALA A 110 -27.53 -28.66 12.45
N LEU A 111 -27.20 -27.63 13.23
CA LEU A 111 -27.40 -27.64 14.68
C LEU A 111 -28.80 -27.09 15.00
N PRO A 112 -29.74 -27.90 15.50
CA PRO A 112 -31.09 -27.42 15.82
C PRO A 112 -31.03 -26.37 16.94
N VAL A 113 -31.78 -25.28 16.77
CA VAL A 113 -31.85 -24.19 17.73
C VAL A 113 -33.28 -23.69 17.90
N GLU A 114 -33.53 -23.05 19.03
CA GLU A 114 -34.77 -22.36 19.34
C GLU A 114 -34.59 -20.88 19.02
N ALA A 115 -35.50 -20.33 18.20
CA ALA A 115 -35.46 -18.94 17.82
C ALA A 115 -35.71 -18.03 19.04
N GLY A 116 -34.92 -16.96 19.19
CA GLY A 116 -35.00 -16.06 20.34
C GLY A 116 -34.28 -16.57 21.60
N ALA A 117 -33.74 -17.79 21.60
CA ALA A 117 -32.88 -18.27 22.68
C ALA A 117 -31.45 -17.72 22.54
N THR A 118 -30.78 -17.57 23.69
CA THR A 118 -29.37 -17.18 23.77
C THR A 118 -28.48 -18.42 23.76
N TYR A 119 -27.43 -18.39 22.94
CA TYR A 119 -26.42 -19.44 22.85
C TYR A 119 -25.03 -18.84 23.06
N TYR A 120 -24.06 -19.72 23.32
CA TYR A 120 -22.69 -19.33 23.69
C TYR A 120 -21.69 -20.03 22.78
N LEU A 121 -20.77 -19.26 22.19
CA LEU A 121 -19.61 -19.74 21.43
C LEU A 121 -18.36 -19.54 22.28
N GLU A 122 -17.84 -20.63 22.84
CA GLU A 122 -16.57 -20.69 23.59
C GLU A 122 -15.44 -21.01 22.61
N LEU A 123 -14.33 -20.27 22.69
CA LEU A 123 -13.11 -20.45 21.90
C LEU A 123 -11.93 -20.73 22.82
N ARG A 124 -11.10 -21.70 22.46
CA ARG A 124 -9.92 -22.09 23.23
C ARG A 124 -8.76 -22.46 22.31
N VAL A 125 -7.55 -22.07 22.68
CA VAL A 125 -6.33 -22.56 22.04
C VAL A 125 -5.66 -23.55 23.00
N PRO A 126 -5.41 -24.80 22.58
CA PRO A 126 -4.66 -25.76 23.39
C PRO A 126 -3.28 -25.23 23.76
N LYS A 127 -2.74 -25.70 24.88
CA LYS A 127 -1.41 -25.28 25.35
C LYS A 127 -0.36 -25.51 24.26
N SER A 128 0.37 -24.45 23.89
CA SER A 128 1.38 -24.50 22.85
C SER A 128 2.54 -23.54 23.10
N SER A 129 3.69 -23.84 22.51
CA SER A 129 4.89 -23.01 22.53
C SER A 129 5.08 -22.20 21.23
N GLY A 130 4.12 -22.26 20.30
CA GLY A 130 4.33 -21.87 18.89
C GLY A 130 3.74 -20.52 18.46
N GLY A 131 2.83 -19.91 19.22
CA GLY A 131 2.15 -18.68 18.81
C GLY A 131 0.81 -18.44 19.51
N TYR A 132 0.02 -17.50 19.00
CA TYR A 132 -1.33 -17.18 19.50
C TYR A 132 -2.22 -16.65 18.37
N TYR A 133 -3.53 -16.57 18.60
CA TYR A 133 -4.44 -15.86 17.72
C TYR A 133 -4.90 -14.57 18.36
N GLU A 134 -5.31 -13.62 17.54
CA GLU A 134 -6.10 -12.49 18.00
C GLU A 134 -7.49 -12.58 17.41
N VAL A 135 -8.50 -12.56 18.27
CA VAL A 135 -9.90 -12.54 17.89
C VAL A 135 -10.40 -11.11 18.05
N PHE A 136 -10.86 -10.51 16.96
CA PHE A 136 -11.18 -9.09 16.89
C PHE A 136 -12.61 -8.80 17.32
N GLY A 137 -12.87 -7.55 17.68
CA GLY A 137 -14.15 -7.07 18.16
C GLY A 137 -14.20 -5.56 18.31
N THR A 138 -15.28 -5.07 18.90
CA THR A 138 -15.40 -3.66 19.32
C THR A 138 -15.41 -3.56 20.84
N SER A 139 -15.14 -2.35 21.33
CA SER A 139 -15.29 -2.05 22.74
C SER A 139 -15.63 -0.58 22.94
N ASP A 140 -16.39 -0.28 23.99
CA ASP A 140 -16.79 1.08 24.40
C ASP A 140 -15.93 1.63 25.56
N ARG A 141 -14.94 0.86 26.03
CA ARG A 141 -14.03 1.22 27.13
C ARG A 141 -12.75 0.39 27.14
N GLU A 142 -11.71 0.85 27.82
CA GLU A 142 -10.52 0.01 28.07
C GLU A 142 -10.82 -1.04 29.15
N ILE A 143 -10.44 -2.29 28.89
CA ILE A 143 -10.53 -3.38 29.86
C ILE A 143 -9.15 -3.62 30.47
N ALA A 144 -9.05 -3.59 31.80
CA ALA A 144 -7.82 -3.84 32.54
C ALA A 144 -7.46 -5.34 32.57
N ASN A 145 -7.20 -5.93 31.40
CA ASN A 145 -6.81 -7.32 31.23
C ASN A 145 -5.63 -7.43 30.23
N PRO A 146 -4.56 -8.19 30.53
CA PRO A 146 -3.42 -8.32 29.62
C PRO A 146 -3.73 -8.95 28.26
N ARG A 147 -4.87 -9.66 28.13
CA ARG A 147 -5.36 -10.21 26.86
C ARG A 147 -6.18 -9.21 26.06
N PHE A 148 -6.67 -8.13 26.68
CA PHE A 148 -7.28 -7.04 25.95
C PHE A 148 -6.17 -6.28 25.23
N LEU A 149 -6.16 -6.44 23.91
CA LEU A 149 -5.19 -5.81 23.03
C LEU A 149 -5.89 -4.66 22.31
N PRO A 150 -5.73 -3.41 22.80
CA PRO A 150 -6.16 -2.27 22.02
C PRO A 150 -5.31 -2.23 20.75
N ARG A 151 -5.96 -2.45 19.60
CA ARG A 151 -5.28 -2.49 18.31
C ARG A 151 -5.17 -1.10 17.74
N PHE A 152 -6.24 -0.33 17.83
CA PHE A 152 -6.26 1.07 17.48
C PHE A 152 -7.07 1.82 18.52
N ARG A 153 -6.35 2.46 19.46
CA ARG A 153 -6.91 3.46 20.39
C ARG A 153 -6.91 4.79 19.69
N TYR A 154 -7.94 5.58 19.92
CA TYR A 154 -7.84 7.02 19.71
C TYR A 154 -8.64 7.70 20.81
N GLU A 155 -7.99 8.53 21.62
CA GLU A 155 -8.67 9.50 22.47
C GLU A 155 -7.86 10.78 22.65
N GLU A 156 -8.34 11.84 22.03
CA GLU A 156 -8.92 13.00 22.72
C GLU A 156 -10.10 13.45 21.83
N ASN A 157 -11.30 13.69 22.37
CA ASN A 157 -12.43 14.14 21.57
C ASN A 157 -12.32 15.65 21.29
N TRP A 158 -12.75 16.11 20.11
CA TRP A 158 -12.92 17.54 19.91
C TRP A 158 -14.25 17.89 20.55
N ASP A 159 -14.18 18.46 21.74
CA ASP A 159 -15.29 19.13 22.37
C ASP A 159 -14.91 20.60 22.59
N PRO A 160 -15.79 21.56 22.27
CA PRO A 160 -15.55 22.95 22.63
C PRO A 160 -15.38 23.17 24.14
N ASP A 161 -15.87 22.26 24.98
CA ASP A 161 -15.57 22.19 26.41
C ASP A 161 -14.36 21.27 26.69
N PRO A 162 -13.21 21.83 27.13
CA PRO A 162 -12.03 21.02 27.48
C PRO A 162 -12.24 20.08 28.68
N ASN A 163 -13.37 20.19 29.38
CA ASN A 163 -13.73 19.30 30.51
C ASN A 163 -14.67 18.15 30.09
N ALA A 164 -15.05 18.06 28.81
CA ALA A 164 -15.88 16.96 28.34
C ALA A 164 -15.19 15.61 28.62
N PRO A 165 -15.94 14.58 29.06
CA PRO A 165 -15.39 13.27 29.30
C PRO A 165 -14.80 12.70 28.00
N LYS A 166 -13.57 12.22 28.07
CA LYS A 166 -12.94 11.52 26.94
C LYS A 166 -13.72 10.22 26.66
N GLN A 167 -13.91 9.87 25.38
CA GLN A 167 -14.74 8.73 24.97
C GLN A 167 -13.92 7.74 24.16
N PHE A 168 -14.12 6.44 24.43
CA PHE A 168 -13.40 5.36 23.76
C PHE A 168 -13.97 5.12 22.36
N GLU A 169 -13.66 6.02 21.44
CA GLU A 169 -14.29 6.12 20.13
C GLU A 169 -13.28 6.46 19.03
N ASN A 170 -13.52 6.00 17.81
CA ASN A 170 -12.72 6.39 16.66
C ASN A 170 -13.07 7.83 16.24
N PRO A 171 -12.09 8.75 16.11
CA PRO A 171 -12.30 10.13 15.68
C PRO A 171 -13.13 10.26 14.40
N ALA A 172 -12.99 9.31 13.47
CA ALA A 172 -13.80 9.31 12.26
C ALA A 172 -15.30 9.17 12.56
N ASN A 173 -15.69 8.36 13.55
CA ASN A 173 -17.09 8.24 13.98
C ASN A 173 -17.63 9.57 14.51
N ILE A 174 -16.84 10.25 15.34
CA ILE A 174 -17.18 11.59 15.86
C ILE A 174 -17.36 12.57 14.70
N ASP A 175 -16.45 12.55 13.73
CA ASP A 175 -16.52 13.38 12.53
C ASP A 175 -17.77 13.09 11.67
N TYR A 176 -18.27 11.85 11.65
CA TYR A 176 -19.55 11.51 11.00
C TYR A 176 -20.78 11.83 11.86
N GLY A 177 -20.60 12.10 13.16
CA GLY A 177 -21.70 12.16 14.13
C GLY A 177 -22.34 10.79 14.40
N ALA A 178 -21.54 9.72 14.34
CA ALA A 178 -21.92 8.34 14.59
C ALA A 178 -21.10 7.76 15.75
N HIS A 179 -21.42 6.54 16.18
CA HIS A 179 -20.69 5.78 17.20
C HIS A 179 -20.30 4.40 16.67
N THR A 180 -19.26 3.82 17.27
CA THR A 180 -18.88 2.43 17.03
C THR A 180 -20.05 1.53 17.40
N PRO A 181 -20.41 0.55 16.54
CA PRO A 181 -21.42 -0.44 16.88
C PRO A 181 -21.05 -1.19 18.16
N VAL A 182 -22.02 -1.31 19.08
CA VAL A 182 -21.96 -2.15 20.28
C VAL A 182 -22.96 -3.28 20.11
N TYR A 183 -22.56 -4.50 20.41
CA TYR A 183 -23.46 -5.64 20.35
C TYR A 183 -24.37 -5.64 21.58
N ARG A 184 -25.70 -5.66 21.38
CA ARG A 184 -26.69 -5.51 22.46
C ARG A 184 -27.48 -6.79 22.76
N GLU A 185 -27.26 -7.84 21.99
CA GLU A 185 -28.03 -9.10 22.05
C GLU A 185 -27.21 -10.24 22.67
N GLY A 186 -26.20 -9.90 23.48
CA GLY A 186 -25.33 -10.82 24.20
C GLY A 186 -24.15 -10.09 24.85
N SER A 187 -23.13 -10.84 25.26
CA SER A 187 -21.94 -10.33 25.95
C SER A 187 -20.76 -11.28 25.76
N ALA A 188 -19.53 -10.75 25.86
CA ALA A 188 -18.33 -11.57 25.98
C ALA A 188 -18.03 -11.93 27.45
N TYR A 189 -17.36 -13.07 27.65
CA TYR A 189 -16.97 -13.60 28.96
C TYR A 189 -15.54 -14.15 28.92
N ASP A 190 -14.82 -14.01 30.03
CA ASP A 190 -13.49 -14.61 30.24
C ASP A 190 -13.56 -16.10 30.59
N GLY A 191 -12.41 -16.72 30.84
CA GLY A 191 -12.34 -18.14 31.19
C GLY A 191 -12.91 -18.50 32.55
N ALA A 192 -13.07 -17.51 33.44
CA ALA A 192 -13.78 -17.65 34.71
C ALA A 192 -15.29 -17.45 34.54
N GLY A 193 -15.78 -17.09 33.35
CA GLY A 193 -17.17 -16.77 33.08
C GLY A 193 -17.61 -15.43 33.66
N ALA A 194 -16.67 -14.54 33.99
CA ALA A 194 -16.97 -13.15 34.32
C ALA A 194 -17.22 -12.38 33.02
N ALA A 195 -18.19 -11.47 33.03
CA ALA A 195 -18.51 -10.64 31.88
C ALA A 195 -17.33 -9.70 31.57
N LEU A 196 -16.98 -9.61 30.28
CA LEU A 196 -16.04 -8.64 29.76
C LEU A 196 -16.82 -7.38 29.37
N ASP A 197 -17.29 -6.65 30.39
CA ASP A 197 -18.16 -5.49 30.19
C ASP A 197 -17.56 -4.48 29.22
N GLY A 198 -18.34 -4.17 28.18
CA GLY A 198 -17.95 -3.23 27.14
C GLY A 198 -17.10 -3.83 26.02
N PHE A 199 -16.89 -5.14 25.95
CA PHE A 199 -16.21 -5.83 24.84
C PHE A 199 -17.08 -6.91 24.21
N ASP A 200 -17.08 -6.96 22.89
CA ASP A 200 -17.78 -8.00 22.11
C ASP A 200 -16.94 -8.46 20.93
N LEU A 201 -16.90 -9.78 20.70
CA LEU A 201 -16.25 -10.38 19.53
C LEU A 201 -16.99 -10.01 18.25
N ALA A 202 -16.25 -9.76 17.17
CA ALA A 202 -16.82 -9.72 15.83
C ALA A 202 -17.09 -11.15 15.35
N PHE A 203 -18.35 -11.46 15.08
CA PHE A 203 -18.81 -12.79 14.68
C PHE A 203 -19.94 -12.73 13.66
N GLU A 204 -20.09 -13.81 12.90
CA GLU A 204 -21.30 -14.11 12.12
C GLU A 204 -21.75 -15.53 12.42
N ILE A 205 -23.03 -15.72 12.72
CA ILE A 205 -23.65 -17.03 12.86
C ILE A 205 -24.45 -17.33 11.61
N LEU A 206 -24.19 -18.48 10.99
CA LEU A 206 -24.83 -18.91 9.76
C LEU A 206 -26.01 -19.83 10.08
N GLY A 207 -27.14 -19.68 9.41
CA GLY A 207 -28.35 -20.48 9.66
C GLY A 207 -29.34 -20.51 8.50
N ASP A 208 -30.52 -21.09 8.74
CA ASP A 208 -31.62 -21.19 7.77
C ASP A 208 -32.70 -20.09 7.91
N GLY A 209 -32.48 -19.13 8.81
CA GLY A 209 -33.39 -18.03 9.09
C GLY A 209 -33.28 -16.85 8.11
N ALA A 210 -33.95 -15.75 8.42
CA ALA A 210 -33.77 -14.49 7.71
C ALA A 210 -32.43 -13.83 8.08
N ALA A 211 -31.79 -13.17 7.13
CA ALA A 211 -30.56 -12.43 7.40
C ALA A 211 -30.84 -11.25 8.35
N VAL A 212 -30.00 -11.05 9.36
CA VAL A 212 -30.14 -9.92 10.30
C VAL A 212 -29.74 -8.59 9.63
N PRO A 213 -30.46 -7.48 9.91
CA PRO A 213 -30.05 -6.16 9.46
C PRO A 213 -28.67 -5.78 10.03
N GLY A 214 -27.77 -5.25 9.21
CA GLY A 214 -26.45 -4.78 9.65
C GLY A 214 -25.34 -5.82 9.62
N ALA A 215 -25.62 -7.09 9.30
CA ALA A 215 -24.58 -8.02 8.87
C ALA A 215 -23.96 -7.48 7.57
N ARG A 216 -22.72 -7.03 7.62
CA ARG A 216 -21.98 -6.62 6.43
C ARG A 216 -21.56 -7.91 5.73
N ASP A 217 -22.08 -8.14 4.54
CA ASP A 217 -22.13 -9.42 3.81
C ASP A 217 -20.75 -10.05 3.41
N GLY A 218 -19.73 -10.00 4.27
CA GLY A 218 -18.37 -10.50 4.00
C GLY A 218 -18.33 -11.99 3.69
N VAL A 219 -19.29 -12.77 4.19
CA VAL A 219 -19.39 -14.22 3.96
C VAL A 219 -20.57 -14.59 3.05
N CYS A 220 -21.58 -13.71 2.93
CA CYS A 220 -22.68 -13.87 1.97
C CYS A 220 -22.37 -13.34 0.54
N GLY A 221 -21.16 -12.82 0.32
CA GLY A 221 -20.60 -12.57 -1.01
C GLY A 221 -21.10 -11.31 -1.72
N ARG A 222 -21.47 -10.22 -1.01
CA ARG A 222 -21.82 -8.93 -1.65
C ARG A 222 -20.68 -7.91 -1.70
N CYS A 223 -19.66 -8.04 -0.85
CA CYS A 223 -18.46 -7.21 -0.88
C CYS A 223 -17.21 -8.10 -0.70
N GLU A 224 -16.14 -7.81 -1.45
CA GLU A 224 -14.81 -8.36 -1.19
C GLU A 224 -14.39 -7.94 0.22
N GLU A 225 -14.08 -8.94 1.05
CA GLU A 225 -13.66 -8.68 2.41
C GLU A 225 -12.39 -7.81 2.44
N ARG A 226 -12.33 -6.85 3.36
CA ARG A 226 -11.22 -5.91 3.46
C ARG A 226 -9.87 -6.63 3.59
N PHE A 227 -8.86 -6.07 2.92
CA PHE A 227 -7.51 -6.63 2.81
C PHE A 227 -7.41 -8.02 2.13
N ALA A 228 -8.47 -8.51 1.47
CA ALA A 228 -8.45 -9.77 0.71
C ALA A 228 -7.34 -9.80 -0.33
N PHE A 229 -7.05 -8.65 -0.95
CA PHE A 229 -5.96 -8.52 -1.91
C PHE A 229 -4.61 -8.97 -1.35
N THR A 230 -4.41 -8.97 -0.03
CA THR A 230 -3.15 -9.42 0.57
C THR A 230 -2.89 -10.91 0.34
N GLU A 231 -3.93 -11.73 0.25
CA GLU A 231 -3.83 -13.15 -0.10
C GLU A 231 -3.42 -13.31 -1.58
N ASP A 232 -3.97 -12.47 -2.47
CA ASP A 232 -3.63 -12.47 -3.90
C ASP A 232 -2.15 -12.16 -4.16
N ILE A 233 -1.52 -11.34 -3.31
CA ILE A 233 -0.10 -10.94 -3.48
C ILE A 233 0.88 -11.80 -2.67
N THR A 234 0.45 -12.38 -1.55
CA THR A 234 1.34 -13.18 -0.69
C THR A 234 1.22 -14.69 -0.90
N GLY A 235 0.10 -15.14 -1.46
CA GLY A 235 -0.14 -16.53 -1.81
C GLY A 235 0.65 -17.00 -3.04
N PRO A 236 0.35 -18.22 -3.53
CA PRO A 236 0.99 -18.81 -4.70
C PRO A 236 1.02 -17.85 -5.91
N LEU A 237 2.06 -17.94 -6.74
CA LEU A 237 2.23 -17.07 -7.92
C LEU A 237 1.13 -17.29 -8.97
N TYR A 238 0.66 -18.53 -9.12
CA TYR A 238 -0.31 -18.92 -10.14
C TYR A 238 -1.46 -19.69 -9.49
N SER A 239 -2.56 -19.00 -9.25
CA SER A 239 -3.78 -19.58 -8.66
C SER A 239 -4.90 -19.83 -9.68
N LYS A 240 -4.78 -19.28 -10.90
CA LYS A 240 -5.80 -19.35 -11.95
C LYS A 240 -5.17 -19.65 -13.32
N PRO A 241 -5.85 -20.43 -14.18
CA PRO A 241 -5.48 -20.53 -15.59
C PRO A 241 -5.53 -19.17 -16.29
N LEU A 242 -4.59 -18.91 -17.20
CA LEU A 242 -4.52 -17.68 -18.01
C LEU A 242 -4.68 -17.95 -19.50
N ARG A 243 -4.46 -19.20 -19.93
CA ARG A 243 -4.48 -19.63 -21.33
C ARG A 243 -5.84 -19.35 -21.99
N ASP A 244 -5.78 -18.79 -23.18
CA ASP A 244 -6.87 -18.80 -24.16
C ASP A 244 -6.59 -19.93 -25.15
N SER A 245 -7.35 -21.03 -25.04
CA SER A 245 -7.20 -22.19 -25.90
C SER A 245 -7.64 -21.96 -27.35
N ALA A 246 -8.34 -20.85 -27.64
CA ALA A 246 -8.71 -20.49 -29.00
C ALA A 246 -7.54 -19.90 -29.80
N LEU A 247 -6.48 -19.44 -29.13
CA LEU A 247 -5.31 -18.89 -29.80
C LEU A 247 -4.40 -19.99 -30.34
N GLN A 248 -4.03 -19.85 -31.61
CA GLN A 248 -3.18 -20.80 -32.34
C GLN A 248 -1.89 -20.10 -32.79
N ALA A 249 -0.79 -20.84 -32.85
CA ALA A 249 0.49 -20.33 -33.34
C ALA A 249 0.37 -19.96 -34.83
N LYS A 250 0.78 -18.74 -35.17
CA LYS A 250 0.85 -18.25 -36.55
C LYS A 250 2.21 -18.60 -37.18
N PRO A 251 2.37 -18.48 -38.52
CA PRO A 251 3.70 -18.56 -39.14
C PRO A 251 4.69 -17.60 -38.47
N GLY A 252 5.87 -18.12 -38.10
CA GLY A 252 6.87 -17.38 -37.32
C GLY A 252 6.65 -17.40 -35.81
N GLU A 253 5.68 -18.18 -35.30
CA GLU A 253 5.49 -18.46 -33.89
C GLU A 253 5.69 -19.96 -33.60
N VAL A 254 6.00 -20.29 -32.35
CA VAL A 254 6.14 -21.65 -31.85
C VAL A 254 5.25 -21.86 -30.63
N GLU A 255 4.52 -22.97 -30.60
CA GLU A 255 3.73 -23.39 -29.44
C GLU A 255 4.55 -24.34 -28.55
N ILE A 256 4.60 -24.01 -27.26
CA ILE A 256 5.17 -24.84 -26.21
C ILE A 256 4.08 -25.77 -25.69
N ASP A 257 4.26 -27.07 -25.92
CA ASP A 257 3.32 -28.13 -25.52
C ASP A 257 4.02 -29.25 -24.73
N GLY A 258 3.32 -30.38 -24.54
CA GLY A 258 3.86 -31.53 -23.79
C GLY A 258 5.10 -32.20 -24.40
N ARG A 259 5.45 -31.90 -25.66
CA ARG A 259 6.65 -32.41 -26.34
C ARG A 259 7.91 -31.61 -25.99
N TRP A 260 7.75 -30.50 -25.28
CA TRP A 260 8.87 -29.69 -24.80
C TRP A 260 9.40 -30.18 -23.46
N GLN A 261 10.66 -29.87 -23.16
CA GLN A 261 11.28 -30.05 -21.85
C GLN A 261 11.99 -28.79 -21.40
N VAL A 262 11.96 -28.49 -20.11
CA VAL A 262 12.79 -27.43 -19.50
C VAL A 262 14.11 -28.04 -19.03
N ARG A 263 15.23 -27.54 -19.56
CA ARG A 263 16.60 -27.95 -19.21
C ARG A 263 17.31 -26.83 -18.47
N ASN A 264 17.52 -27.02 -17.17
CA ASN A 264 18.35 -26.13 -16.35
C ASN A 264 19.82 -26.61 -16.34
N ARG A 265 20.76 -25.82 -16.88
CA ARG A 265 22.21 -26.12 -16.77
C ARG A 265 22.85 -25.63 -15.47
N LEU A 266 22.09 -24.99 -14.59
CA LEU A 266 22.53 -24.29 -13.37
C LEU A 266 21.76 -24.80 -12.14
N THR A 267 21.64 -26.12 -11.99
CA THR A 267 20.84 -26.73 -10.90
C THR A 267 21.35 -26.44 -9.49
N ALA A 268 22.63 -26.08 -9.36
CA ALA A 268 23.23 -25.68 -8.09
C ALA A 268 23.02 -24.20 -7.74
N ASP A 269 22.55 -23.36 -8.67
CA ASP A 269 22.31 -21.94 -8.42
C ASP A 269 20.89 -21.72 -7.87
N PRO A 270 20.72 -21.22 -6.63
CA PRO A 270 19.40 -21.07 -6.02
C PRO A 270 18.47 -20.10 -6.76
N VAL A 271 19.02 -19.08 -7.44
CA VAL A 271 18.24 -18.08 -8.16
C VAL A 271 17.66 -18.70 -9.42
N VAL A 272 18.50 -19.36 -10.20
CA VAL A 272 18.05 -20.02 -11.45
C VAL A 272 17.15 -21.20 -11.14
N GLN A 273 17.45 -21.99 -10.12
CA GLN A 273 16.61 -23.12 -9.72
C GLN A 273 15.22 -22.66 -9.26
N THR A 274 15.14 -21.58 -8.48
CA THR A 274 13.84 -20.98 -8.09
C THR A 274 13.07 -20.53 -9.33
N ALA A 275 13.70 -19.78 -10.23
CA ALA A 275 13.08 -19.28 -11.45
C ALA A 275 12.57 -20.42 -12.37
N VAL A 276 13.35 -21.50 -12.52
CA VAL A 276 12.96 -22.68 -13.30
C VAL A 276 11.77 -23.40 -12.67
N ASN A 277 11.77 -23.61 -11.35
CA ASN A 277 10.66 -24.26 -10.65
C ASN A 277 9.36 -23.47 -10.83
N GLU A 278 9.41 -22.15 -10.65
CA GLU A 278 8.27 -21.27 -10.84
C GLU A 278 7.83 -21.20 -12.31
N PHE A 279 8.75 -21.25 -13.26
CA PHE A 279 8.40 -21.29 -14.68
C PHE A 279 7.72 -22.61 -15.06
N GLN A 280 8.17 -23.74 -14.51
CA GLN A 280 7.47 -25.02 -14.67
C GLN A 280 6.08 -25.00 -14.03
N GLU A 281 5.93 -24.36 -12.87
CA GLU A 281 4.64 -24.14 -12.24
C GLU A 281 3.73 -23.24 -13.10
N PHE A 282 4.27 -22.17 -13.67
CA PHE A 282 3.56 -21.29 -14.62
C PHE A 282 3.04 -22.07 -15.82
N LEU A 283 3.90 -22.87 -16.47
CA LEU A 283 3.50 -23.71 -17.59
C LEU A 283 2.35 -24.64 -17.20
N ARG A 284 2.44 -25.28 -16.03
CA ARG A 284 1.43 -26.23 -15.54
C ARG A 284 0.12 -25.56 -15.13
N ALA A 285 0.17 -24.49 -14.34
CA ALA A 285 -0.99 -23.91 -13.66
C ALA A 285 -1.65 -22.78 -14.45
N ALA A 286 -0.85 -21.95 -15.14
CA ALA A 286 -1.37 -20.82 -15.90
C ALA A 286 -1.53 -21.13 -17.39
N MET A 287 -0.60 -21.89 -17.99
CA MET A 287 -0.65 -22.26 -19.41
C MET A 287 -1.20 -23.66 -19.67
N GLU A 288 -1.52 -24.44 -18.63
CA GLU A 288 -2.08 -25.79 -18.72
C GLU A 288 -1.23 -26.77 -19.57
N VAL A 289 0.10 -26.61 -19.53
CA VAL A 289 1.09 -27.42 -20.25
C VAL A 289 2.00 -28.14 -19.26
N ARG A 290 2.19 -29.45 -19.46
CA ARG A 290 3.21 -30.24 -18.76
C ARG A 290 4.36 -30.55 -19.71
N ALA A 291 5.40 -29.73 -19.69
CA ALA A 291 6.60 -29.90 -20.52
C ALA A 291 7.52 -31.02 -19.96
N THR A 292 7.12 -32.28 -20.17
CA THR A 292 7.83 -33.48 -19.66
C THR A 292 8.54 -34.31 -20.75
N ALA A 293 8.34 -33.99 -22.04
CA ALA A 293 8.91 -34.66 -23.21
C ALA A 293 8.87 -36.22 -23.20
N PRO A 294 7.68 -36.85 -23.27
CA PRO A 294 7.57 -38.27 -23.58
C PRO A 294 8.09 -38.57 -25.00
N ALA A 295 8.64 -39.77 -25.22
CA ALA A 295 9.47 -40.16 -26.38
C ALA A 295 8.91 -39.71 -27.76
N GLY A 296 9.69 -38.90 -28.49
CA GLY A 296 9.35 -38.29 -29.80
C GLY A 296 9.93 -36.87 -29.92
N LYS A 297 10.03 -36.30 -31.15
CA LYS A 297 10.74 -35.02 -31.48
C LYS A 297 10.61 -33.96 -30.35
N ARG A 298 11.75 -33.57 -29.76
CA ARG A 298 11.85 -32.82 -28.50
C ARG A 298 12.15 -31.34 -28.75
N GLY A 299 11.20 -30.46 -28.41
CA GLY A 299 11.53 -29.05 -28.18
C GLY A 299 12.26 -28.89 -26.84
N VAL A 300 13.23 -27.97 -26.74
CA VAL A 300 13.94 -27.71 -25.48
C VAL A 300 13.89 -26.25 -25.08
N ILE A 301 13.52 -25.98 -23.83
CA ILE A 301 13.70 -24.68 -23.18
C ILE A 301 14.99 -24.76 -22.38
N GLN A 302 16.08 -24.22 -22.90
CA GLN A 302 17.40 -24.31 -22.28
C GLN A 302 17.73 -23.03 -21.52
N VAL A 303 18.04 -23.15 -20.22
CA VAL A 303 18.42 -22.04 -19.35
C VAL A 303 19.90 -22.17 -18.99
N THR A 304 20.68 -21.13 -19.30
CA THR A 304 22.14 -21.12 -19.12
C THR A 304 22.67 -19.70 -18.86
N THR A 305 23.98 -19.58 -18.66
CA THR A 305 24.69 -18.32 -18.49
C THR A 305 25.89 -18.25 -19.43
N LYS A 306 26.43 -17.05 -19.61
CA LYS A 306 27.67 -16.78 -20.34
C LYS A 306 28.85 -17.62 -19.87
N SER A 307 28.96 -17.89 -18.57
CA SER A 307 30.03 -18.74 -18.02
C SER A 307 29.86 -20.22 -18.34
N GLN A 308 28.62 -20.69 -18.54
CA GLN A 308 28.33 -22.10 -18.84
C GLN A 308 28.29 -22.39 -20.34
N LEU A 309 27.90 -21.42 -21.16
CA LEU A 309 27.79 -21.57 -22.61
C LEU A 309 28.21 -20.27 -23.33
N PRO A 310 29.51 -19.97 -23.42
CA PRO A 310 30.01 -18.70 -23.96
C PRO A 310 29.55 -18.39 -25.39
N GLU A 311 29.41 -19.42 -26.24
CA GLU A 311 28.94 -19.31 -27.61
C GLU A 311 27.48 -18.82 -27.72
N ALA A 312 26.66 -19.10 -26.70
CA ALA A 312 25.28 -18.62 -26.62
C ALA A 312 25.19 -17.15 -26.19
N ALA A 313 26.27 -16.59 -25.63
CA ALA A 313 26.30 -15.29 -24.96
C ALA A 313 26.66 -14.09 -25.86
N LYS A 314 26.48 -14.23 -27.17
CA LYS A 314 26.76 -13.16 -28.14
C LYS A 314 26.06 -11.86 -27.74
N GLY A 315 26.83 -10.79 -27.59
CA GLY A 315 26.33 -9.45 -27.24
C GLY A 315 26.11 -9.19 -25.74
N LEU A 316 26.23 -10.20 -24.87
CA LEU A 316 26.06 -10.01 -23.41
C LEU A 316 27.28 -9.35 -22.77
N SER A 317 27.09 -8.10 -22.34
CA SER A 317 28.15 -7.24 -21.80
C SER A 317 27.92 -6.72 -20.39
N VAL A 318 26.68 -6.73 -19.88
CA VAL A 318 26.34 -6.16 -18.57
C VAL A 318 25.63 -7.17 -17.66
N PRO A 319 25.82 -7.09 -16.33
CA PRO A 319 25.06 -7.88 -15.37
C PRO A 319 23.55 -7.84 -15.61
N GLU A 320 22.84 -8.92 -15.27
CA GLU A 320 21.39 -9.05 -15.43
C GLU A 320 20.86 -8.98 -16.90
N SER A 321 21.72 -8.76 -17.90
CA SER A 321 21.32 -8.90 -19.31
C SER A 321 21.12 -10.37 -19.71
N PHE A 322 20.33 -10.61 -20.74
CA PHE A 322 20.13 -11.94 -21.30
C PHE A 322 19.89 -11.88 -22.82
N ARG A 323 20.17 -13.01 -23.46
CA ARG A 323 19.83 -13.28 -24.84
C ARG A 323 18.77 -14.37 -24.88
N LEU A 324 17.69 -14.12 -25.61
CA LEU A 324 16.59 -15.04 -25.86
C LEU A 324 16.59 -15.43 -27.34
N VAL A 325 16.78 -16.71 -27.63
CA VAL A 325 16.63 -17.25 -28.98
C VAL A 325 15.47 -18.22 -29.00
N VAL A 326 14.53 -18.03 -29.93
CA VAL A 326 13.35 -18.87 -30.10
C VAL A 326 13.32 -19.39 -31.54
N THR A 327 13.37 -20.70 -31.69
CA THR A 327 13.27 -21.43 -32.96
C THR A 327 12.12 -22.44 -32.89
N ASP A 328 11.97 -23.27 -33.93
CA ASP A 328 11.00 -24.37 -33.97
C ASP A 328 11.30 -25.50 -32.96
N GLY A 329 12.57 -25.69 -32.60
CA GLY A 329 13.02 -26.76 -31.70
C GLY A 329 13.66 -26.28 -30.39
N GLU A 330 13.95 -24.99 -30.23
CA GLU A 330 14.68 -24.48 -29.06
C GLU A 330 14.19 -23.11 -28.60
N VAL A 331 14.05 -22.96 -27.28
CA VAL A 331 13.96 -21.68 -26.57
C VAL A 331 15.20 -21.58 -25.68
N LEU A 332 16.21 -20.85 -26.13
CA LEU A 332 17.46 -20.64 -25.40
C LEU A 332 17.40 -19.33 -24.62
N VAL A 333 17.51 -19.43 -23.30
CA VAL A 333 17.70 -18.31 -22.38
C VAL A 333 19.14 -18.32 -21.87
N CYS A 334 19.96 -17.41 -22.36
CA CYS A 334 21.34 -17.24 -21.91
C CYS A 334 21.49 -15.92 -21.14
N GLY A 335 21.69 -15.97 -19.82
CA GLY A 335 22.00 -14.80 -19.00
C GLY A 335 23.47 -14.40 -19.04
N PHE A 336 23.79 -13.13 -18.82
CA PHE A 336 25.17 -12.73 -18.49
C PHE A 336 25.63 -13.41 -17.20
N ASP A 337 24.74 -13.41 -16.20
CA ASP A 337 24.86 -14.05 -14.90
C ASP A 337 23.54 -14.76 -14.54
N SER A 338 23.47 -15.35 -13.35
CA SER A 338 22.29 -16.06 -12.84
C SER A 338 21.03 -15.18 -12.78
N ARG A 339 21.18 -13.88 -12.45
CA ARG A 339 20.05 -12.94 -12.48
C ARG A 339 19.57 -12.72 -13.91
N GLY A 340 20.49 -12.60 -14.87
CA GLY A 340 20.15 -12.49 -16.29
C GLY A 340 19.37 -13.71 -16.79
N ALA A 341 19.79 -14.92 -16.42
CA ALA A 341 19.09 -16.15 -16.79
C ALA A 341 17.66 -16.18 -16.21
N MET A 342 17.51 -15.79 -14.94
CA MET A 342 16.20 -15.60 -14.31
C MET A 342 15.35 -14.54 -15.04
N ARG A 343 15.90 -13.36 -15.36
CA ARG A 343 15.18 -12.31 -16.10
C ARG A 343 14.73 -12.78 -17.48
N GLY A 344 15.54 -13.57 -18.17
CA GLY A 344 15.17 -14.14 -19.46
C GLY A 344 13.98 -15.10 -19.34
N LEU A 345 13.93 -15.94 -18.30
CA LEU A 345 12.75 -16.76 -18.02
C LEU A 345 11.51 -15.92 -17.68
N HIS A 346 11.65 -14.89 -16.84
CA HIS A 346 10.56 -13.96 -16.57
C HIS A 346 10.07 -13.26 -17.85
N HIS A 347 10.97 -12.99 -18.79
CA HIS A 347 10.61 -12.39 -20.07
C HIS A 347 9.85 -13.37 -20.98
N VAL A 348 10.26 -14.63 -21.05
CA VAL A 348 9.50 -15.69 -21.74
C VAL A 348 8.09 -15.81 -21.13
N GLU A 349 7.99 -15.82 -19.80
CA GLU A 349 6.72 -15.80 -19.09
C GLU A 349 5.87 -14.56 -19.44
N ALA A 350 6.47 -13.37 -19.48
CA ALA A 350 5.79 -12.13 -19.85
C ALA A 350 5.24 -12.15 -21.28
N LEU A 351 6.00 -12.71 -22.24
CA LEU A 351 5.54 -12.88 -23.63
C LEU A 351 4.32 -13.82 -23.70
N MET A 352 4.36 -14.94 -22.99
CA MET A 352 3.23 -15.88 -22.92
C MET A 352 2.01 -15.28 -22.23
N LYS A 353 2.20 -14.51 -21.14
CA LYS A 353 1.11 -13.79 -20.46
C LYS A 353 0.47 -12.74 -21.35
N LEU A 354 1.27 -11.98 -22.10
CA LEU A 354 0.79 -10.98 -23.03
C LEU A 354 -0.02 -11.60 -24.17
N LYS A 355 0.43 -12.74 -24.69
CA LYS A 355 -0.29 -13.53 -25.70
C LYS A 355 -1.46 -14.31 -25.13
N ARG A 356 -1.48 -14.59 -23.82
CA ARG A 356 -2.39 -15.53 -23.14
C ARG A 356 -2.35 -16.94 -23.71
N ALA A 357 -1.19 -17.38 -24.17
CA ALA A 357 -1.00 -18.72 -24.69
C ALA A 357 0.46 -19.11 -24.52
N PRO A 358 0.79 -20.40 -24.46
CA PRO A 358 2.17 -20.89 -24.46
C PRO A 358 2.80 -20.76 -25.86
N ILE A 359 2.62 -19.61 -26.50
CA ILE A 359 3.06 -19.32 -27.87
C ILE A 359 4.09 -18.19 -27.81
N LEU A 360 5.22 -18.40 -28.47
CA LEU A 360 6.29 -17.43 -28.57
C LEU A 360 6.56 -17.07 -30.03
N PRO A 361 6.78 -15.79 -30.37
CA PRO A 361 7.37 -15.44 -31.65
C PRO A 361 8.80 -16.00 -31.76
N MET A 362 9.16 -16.49 -32.95
CA MET A 362 10.55 -16.82 -33.28
C MET A 362 11.39 -15.54 -33.28
N MET A 363 12.55 -15.57 -32.62
CA MET A 363 13.37 -14.37 -32.39
C MET A 363 14.80 -14.70 -31.98
N ASP A 364 15.66 -13.68 -32.09
CA ASP A 364 16.97 -13.61 -31.44
C ASP A 364 17.09 -12.20 -30.83
N GLU A 365 16.76 -12.09 -29.55
CA GLU A 365 16.69 -10.82 -28.85
C GLU A 365 17.75 -10.73 -27.74
N LEU A 366 18.42 -9.58 -27.68
CA LEU A 366 19.29 -9.20 -26.57
C LEU A 366 18.59 -8.13 -25.72
N ARG A 367 18.44 -8.40 -24.42
CA ARG A 367 17.87 -7.43 -23.46
C ARG A 367 18.86 -7.13 -22.35
N ALA A 368 19.02 -5.86 -22.04
CA ALA A 368 19.83 -5.39 -20.92
C ALA A 368 19.05 -4.35 -20.11
N PRO A 369 19.14 -4.36 -18.76
CA PRO A 369 18.52 -3.30 -17.96
C PRO A 369 19.26 -1.98 -18.17
N LYS A 370 18.55 -0.85 -18.17
CA LYS A 370 19.18 0.47 -18.25
C LYS A 370 19.77 0.92 -16.91
N HIS A 371 19.07 0.63 -15.82
CA HIS A 371 19.40 1.10 -14.48
C HIS A 371 19.46 -0.07 -13.51
N SER A 372 20.37 -0.04 -12.55
CA SER A 372 20.46 -0.97 -11.43
C SER A 372 21.15 -0.26 -10.26
N PRO A 373 20.55 -0.22 -9.06
CA PRO A 373 19.37 -0.98 -8.65
C PRO A 373 18.04 -0.38 -9.12
N ARG A 374 16.98 -1.17 -9.00
CA ARG A 374 15.58 -0.83 -9.25
C ARG A 374 14.79 -1.24 -8.00
N ILE A 375 14.61 -0.28 -7.11
CA ILE A 375 14.17 -0.46 -5.73
C ILE A 375 12.66 -0.25 -5.60
N THR A 376 11.99 -1.13 -4.87
CA THR A 376 10.59 -1.00 -4.45
C THR A 376 10.41 -1.39 -2.96
N SER A 377 9.16 -1.50 -2.46
CA SER A 377 8.87 -1.94 -1.08
C SER A 377 7.64 -2.82 -0.99
N ALA A 378 7.49 -3.51 0.15
CA ALA A 378 6.28 -4.24 0.50
C ALA A 378 5.06 -3.29 0.57
N PRO A 379 3.86 -3.80 0.22
CA PRO A 379 2.66 -2.99 0.23
C PRO A 379 2.05 -2.76 1.60
N PHE A 380 2.44 -3.54 2.60
CA PHE A 380 1.99 -3.40 3.98
C PHE A 380 3.19 -3.55 4.93
N TYR A 381 3.04 -3.04 6.15
CA TYR A 381 4.05 -3.10 7.20
C TYR A 381 5.40 -2.47 6.83
N ALA A 382 5.39 -1.55 5.85
CA ALA A 382 6.55 -0.71 5.60
C ALA A 382 6.93 0.01 6.90
N LYS A 383 8.22 0.08 7.22
CA LYS A 383 8.76 0.54 8.52
C LYS A 383 8.52 -0.35 9.74
N MET A 384 7.90 -1.52 9.57
CA MET A 384 7.66 -2.49 10.63
C MET A 384 8.24 -3.87 10.28
N GLU A 385 8.96 -3.98 9.17
CA GLU A 385 9.43 -5.25 8.64
C GLU A 385 10.40 -5.95 9.58
N LEU A 386 11.17 -5.20 10.37
CA LEU A 386 12.09 -5.76 11.36
C LEU A 386 11.48 -5.94 12.76
N ASP A 387 10.29 -5.38 13.00
CA ASP A 387 9.65 -5.37 14.32
C ASP A 387 8.48 -6.35 14.47
N THR A 388 7.88 -6.76 13.36
CA THR A 388 6.79 -7.74 13.34
C THR A 388 7.35 -9.16 13.42
N PRO A 389 6.63 -10.17 13.93
CA PRO A 389 7.11 -11.55 13.86
C PRO A 389 7.12 -12.06 12.42
N GLU A 390 6.11 -11.71 11.64
CA GLU A 390 5.94 -12.19 10.27
C GLU A 390 6.68 -11.33 9.25
N ASP A 391 7.14 -11.97 8.17
CA ASP A 391 7.82 -11.27 7.09
C ASP A 391 6.78 -10.73 6.10
N ALA A 392 6.77 -9.42 5.87
CA ALA A 392 5.92 -8.83 4.82
C ALA A 392 6.31 -9.31 3.40
N TYR A 393 7.56 -9.72 3.23
CA TYR A 393 8.10 -10.28 2.00
C TYR A 393 8.00 -11.80 1.98
N SER A 394 6.80 -12.30 1.68
CA SER A 394 6.57 -13.71 1.36
C SER A 394 7.24 -14.10 0.03
N ASP A 395 7.45 -15.39 -0.15
CA ASP A 395 7.98 -15.96 -1.41
C ASP A 395 7.10 -15.57 -2.62
N GLY A 396 5.78 -15.57 -2.45
CA GLY A 396 4.81 -15.12 -3.47
C GLY A 396 4.92 -13.64 -3.82
N LEU A 397 5.16 -12.75 -2.84
CA LEU A 397 5.35 -11.33 -3.10
C LEU A 397 6.70 -11.07 -3.80
N LEU A 398 7.77 -11.72 -3.35
CA LEU A 398 9.11 -11.59 -3.93
C LEU A 398 9.14 -12.07 -5.39
N GLY A 399 8.47 -13.18 -5.70
CA GLY A 399 8.33 -13.66 -7.07
C GLY A 399 7.61 -12.66 -7.99
N ARG A 400 6.61 -11.92 -7.48
CA ARG A 400 5.92 -10.85 -8.22
C ARG A 400 6.78 -9.61 -8.40
N ILE A 401 7.48 -9.17 -7.35
CA ILE A 401 8.44 -8.04 -7.41
C ILE A 401 9.51 -8.32 -8.48
N SER A 402 10.05 -9.54 -8.49
CA SER A 402 11.07 -9.93 -9.48
C SER A 402 10.51 -10.00 -10.91
N ARG A 403 9.26 -10.41 -11.12
CA ARG A 403 8.65 -10.40 -12.46
C ARG A 403 8.38 -9.00 -12.98
N ALA A 404 8.09 -8.04 -12.10
CA ALA A 404 7.91 -6.63 -12.47
C ALA A 404 9.23 -5.89 -12.81
N GLY A 405 10.37 -6.59 -12.78
CA GLY A 405 11.67 -6.03 -13.18
C GLY A 405 12.44 -5.38 -12.03
N PHE A 406 11.88 -5.28 -10.82
CA PHE A 406 12.62 -4.81 -9.65
C PHE A 406 13.70 -5.82 -9.24
N ASN A 407 14.84 -5.31 -8.78
CA ASN A 407 15.97 -6.12 -8.32
C ASN A 407 16.44 -5.74 -6.92
N ALA A 408 15.68 -4.88 -6.24
CA ALA A 408 16.01 -4.45 -4.89
C ALA A 408 14.75 -4.03 -4.12
N ILE A 409 14.83 -4.14 -2.79
CA ILE A 409 13.86 -3.61 -1.84
C ILE A 409 14.55 -2.71 -0.81
N TRP A 410 13.79 -1.80 -0.21
CA TRP A 410 14.25 -1.02 0.94
C TRP A 410 13.47 -1.37 2.22
N LEU A 411 14.16 -1.29 3.35
CA LEU A 411 13.61 -1.52 4.69
C LEU A 411 13.95 -0.33 5.59
N TRP A 412 13.05 0.08 6.46
CA TRP A 412 13.39 1.12 7.45
C TRP A 412 14.16 0.54 8.63
N GLY A 413 15.12 1.31 9.15
CA GLY A 413 15.73 1.06 10.45
C GLY A 413 16.22 2.36 11.08
N ASP A 414 15.93 2.56 12.36
CA ASP A 414 16.63 3.55 13.14
C ASP A 414 18.01 2.99 13.51
N LEU A 415 19.07 3.74 13.27
CA LEU A 415 20.47 3.26 13.35
C LEU A 415 20.75 2.52 14.66
N ASP A 416 20.34 3.12 15.77
CA ASP A 416 20.56 2.60 17.13
C ASP A 416 19.71 1.35 17.45
N GLU A 417 18.64 1.12 16.68
CA GLU A 417 17.80 -0.08 16.83
C GLU A 417 18.28 -1.26 15.96
N VAL A 418 19.12 -1.00 14.96
CA VAL A 418 19.58 -2.01 13.98
C VAL A 418 21.09 -2.27 14.01
N ALA A 419 21.85 -1.49 14.78
CA ALA A 419 23.30 -1.57 14.81
C ALA A 419 23.87 -1.35 16.22
N HIS A 420 24.97 -2.06 16.52
CA HIS A 420 25.73 -1.86 17.76
C HIS A 420 26.83 -0.82 17.57
N SER A 421 27.05 0.01 18.59
CA SER A 421 28.23 0.88 18.68
C SER A 421 28.81 0.90 20.08
N SER A 422 30.09 0.55 20.21
CA SER A 422 30.83 0.61 21.48
C SER A 422 30.98 2.03 22.06
N VAL A 423 30.73 3.08 21.27
CA VAL A 423 30.73 4.47 21.75
C VAL A 423 29.52 4.76 22.66
N TYR A 424 28.35 4.22 22.34
CA TYR A 424 27.10 4.39 23.11
C TYR A 424 26.38 3.04 23.27
N PRO A 425 26.97 2.08 23.98
CA PRO A 425 26.42 0.73 24.10
C PRO A 425 25.05 0.68 24.80
N GLU A 426 24.66 1.73 25.52
CA GLU A 426 23.35 1.82 26.16
C GLU A 426 22.18 2.05 25.19
N LEU A 427 22.45 2.41 23.92
CA LEU A 427 21.43 2.61 22.90
C LEU A 427 21.00 1.30 22.22
N ASP A 428 21.73 0.21 22.45
CA ASP A 428 21.44 -1.10 21.90
C ASP A 428 20.14 -1.70 22.45
N HIS A 429 19.06 -1.58 21.68
CA HIS A 429 17.74 -2.12 22.05
C HIS A 429 17.18 -3.04 20.97
N GLY A 430 17.29 -4.36 21.19
CA GLY A 430 16.77 -5.37 20.24
C GLY A 430 17.58 -5.50 18.95
N VAL A 431 18.80 -4.96 18.92
CA VAL A 431 19.69 -4.94 17.75
C VAL A 431 19.94 -6.35 17.23
N ARG A 432 20.26 -7.31 18.11
CA ARG A 432 20.60 -8.69 17.72
C ARG A 432 19.45 -9.39 17.03
N GLU A 433 18.24 -9.22 17.56
CA GLU A 433 17.00 -9.79 17.04
C GLU A 433 16.69 -9.22 15.65
N ARG A 434 16.79 -7.89 15.48
CA ARG A 434 16.57 -7.22 14.20
C ARG A 434 17.62 -7.60 13.16
N GLN A 435 18.89 -7.66 13.54
CA GLN A 435 19.97 -8.13 12.65
C GLN A 435 19.76 -9.60 12.23
N ALA A 436 19.32 -10.46 13.15
CA ALA A 436 18.99 -11.84 12.82
C ALA A 436 17.81 -11.93 11.82
N LYS A 437 16.77 -11.10 12.00
CA LYS A 437 15.65 -11.03 11.04
C LYS A 437 16.11 -10.49 9.68
N LEU A 438 16.92 -9.43 9.66
CA LEU A 438 17.50 -8.86 8.45
C LEU A 438 18.30 -9.90 7.67
N ARG A 439 19.17 -10.70 8.31
CA ARG A 439 19.91 -11.79 7.65
C ARG A 439 19.00 -12.83 7.01
N ARG A 440 17.92 -13.25 7.69
CA ARG A 440 16.94 -14.20 7.14
C ARG A 440 16.25 -13.62 5.90
N LEU A 441 15.87 -12.35 5.95
CA LEU A 441 15.23 -11.66 4.84
C LEU A 441 16.18 -11.49 3.64
N ILE A 442 17.45 -11.14 3.87
CA ILE A 442 18.50 -11.11 2.83
C ILE A 442 18.65 -12.48 2.16
N ALA A 443 18.72 -13.56 2.96
CA ALA A 443 18.81 -14.91 2.41
C ALA A 443 17.58 -15.27 1.55
N ARG A 444 16.36 -14.96 2.03
CA ARG A 444 15.11 -15.23 1.29
C ARG A 444 15.06 -14.45 -0.03
N THR A 445 15.28 -13.14 0.02
CA THR A 445 15.23 -12.22 -1.15
C THR A 445 16.26 -12.55 -2.21
N SER A 446 17.43 -13.05 -1.81
CA SER A 446 18.50 -13.40 -2.74
C SER A 446 18.08 -14.45 -3.78
N ARG A 447 17.22 -15.42 -3.41
CA ARG A 447 16.67 -16.45 -4.31
C ARG A 447 15.83 -15.87 -5.45
N TYR A 448 15.34 -14.65 -5.30
CA TYR A 448 14.54 -13.94 -6.29
C TYR A 448 15.35 -12.89 -7.07
N GLY A 449 16.67 -12.88 -6.89
CA GLY A 449 17.55 -11.86 -7.46
C GLY A 449 17.27 -10.45 -6.92
N ILE A 450 16.76 -10.36 -5.68
CA ILE A 450 16.41 -9.10 -5.02
C ILE A 450 17.43 -8.77 -3.95
N ASP A 451 18.03 -7.60 -4.07
CA ASP A 451 18.94 -7.00 -3.10
C ASP A 451 18.18 -6.25 -1.99
N VAL A 452 18.80 -6.11 -0.81
CA VAL A 452 18.23 -5.37 0.32
C VAL A 452 19.04 -4.10 0.57
N TYR A 453 18.35 -2.98 0.77
CA TYR A 453 18.89 -1.70 1.21
C TYR A 453 18.21 -1.27 2.50
N MET A 454 18.97 -0.68 3.44
CA MET A 454 18.40 -0.07 4.63
C MET A 454 18.17 1.42 4.39
N TYR A 455 16.93 1.87 4.44
CA TYR A 455 16.64 3.26 4.74
C TYR A 455 16.98 3.50 6.21
N LEU A 456 18.03 4.28 6.48
CA LEU A 456 18.48 4.59 7.82
C LEU A 456 17.97 5.95 8.29
N ALA A 457 17.38 5.94 9.47
CA ALA A 457 17.02 7.12 10.23
C ALA A 457 17.77 7.13 11.58
N ASN A 458 17.67 8.24 12.30
CA ASN A 458 18.01 8.33 13.71
C ASN A 458 16.96 9.20 14.41
N ARG A 459 16.79 9.01 15.72
CA ARG A 459 15.77 9.70 16.51
C ARG A 459 16.39 10.68 17.50
N PRO A 460 15.65 11.69 17.99
CA PRO A 460 16.09 12.44 19.15
C PRO A 460 16.12 11.48 20.34
N LEU A 461 17.09 11.66 21.24
CA LEU A 461 17.27 10.83 22.42
C LEU A 461 16.64 11.49 23.66
N PRO A 462 16.27 10.71 24.69
CA PRO A 462 15.69 11.25 25.91
C PRO A 462 16.71 12.05 26.75
N ASP A 463 16.21 12.91 27.64
CA ASP A 463 17.08 13.72 28.53
C ASP A 463 18.01 12.86 29.40
N SER A 464 17.59 11.65 29.77
CA SER A 464 18.41 10.69 30.54
C SER A 464 19.72 10.32 29.84
N PHE A 465 19.72 10.26 28.49
CA PHE A 465 20.94 10.06 27.72
C PHE A 465 21.87 11.28 27.83
N TYR A 466 21.33 12.49 27.68
CA TYR A 466 22.11 13.72 27.70
C TYR A 466 22.56 14.18 29.09
N GLN A 467 22.03 13.59 30.16
CA GLN A 467 22.59 13.76 31.51
C GLN A 467 23.93 13.03 31.64
N LYS A 468 24.08 11.88 30.99
CA LYS A 468 25.33 11.11 30.93
C LYS A 468 26.30 11.68 29.90
N HIS A 469 25.77 12.14 28.77
CA HIS A 469 26.55 12.66 27.64
C HIS A 469 26.21 14.12 27.29
N PRO A 470 26.45 15.09 28.18
CA PRO A 470 26.08 16.49 27.93
C PRO A 470 26.83 17.12 26.75
N GLY A 471 28.07 16.68 26.50
CA GLY A 471 28.94 17.22 25.45
C GLY A 471 28.42 17.01 24.02
N VAL A 472 27.56 16.00 23.81
CA VAL A 472 27.07 15.63 22.47
C VAL A 472 25.68 16.14 22.13
N ARG A 473 25.04 16.86 23.07
CA ARG A 473 23.68 17.41 22.90
C ARG A 473 23.58 18.40 21.74
N GLY A 474 22.77 18.09 20.74
CA GLY A 474 22.48 18.94 19.58
C GLY A 474 21.30 19.87 19.80
N SER A 475 20.60 20.19 18.72
CA SER A 475 19.41 21.04 18.77
C SER A 475 18.25 20.34 19.46
N GLU A 476 17.36 21.13 20.05
CA GLU A 476 16.12 20.65 20.66
C GLU A 476 15.16 20.15 19.57
N ARG A 477 14.61 18.96 19.80
CA ARG A 477 13.62 18.32 18.95
C ARG A 477 12.82 17.33 19.78
N ARG A 478 11.70 17.80 20.32
CA ARG A 478 10.75 16.96 21.07
C ARG A 478 9.90 16.15 20.09
N SER A 479 10.29 14.91 19.84
CA SER A 479 9.54 13.95 19.00
C SER A 479 10.03 12.54 19.29
N TYR A 480 9.17 11.54 19.03
CA TYR A 480 9.51 10.11 19.21
C TYR A 480 10.02 9.76 20.63
N GLY A 481 9.53 10.45 21.66
CA GLY A 481 9.96 10.26 23.05
C GLY A 481 11.32 10.88 23.41
N GLY A 482 12.02 11.50 22.45
CA GLY A 482 13.27 12.22 22.70
C GLY A 482 13.09 13.73 22.86
N THR A 483 14.14 14.39 23.33
CA THR A 483 14.15 15.85 23.59
C THR A 483 15.14 16.61 22.72
N HIS A 484 16.29 16.02 22.41
CA HIS A 484 17.33 16.61 21.57
C HIS A 484 17.89 15.56 20.62
N ILE A 485 18.51 16.02 19.55
CA ILE A 485 19.24 15.16 18.60
C ILE A 485 20.74 15.16 18.91
N LEU A 486 21.47 14.14 18.45
CA LEU A 486 22.92 14.09 18.57
C LEU A 486 23.58 15.17 17.68
N CYS A 487 24.54 15.92 18.24
CA CYS A 487 25.29 16.95 17.52
C CYS A 487 26.38 16.32 16.64
N THR A 488 26.13 16.21 15.34
CA THR A 488 27.08 15.62 14.37
C THR A 488 28.36 16.44 14.13
N SER A 489 28.46 17.65 14.69
CA SER A 489 29.72 18.40 14.74
C SER A 489 30.71 17.87 15.79
N VAL A 490 30.27 17.02 16.70
CA VAL A 490 31.13 16.41 17.72
C VAL A 490 31.78 15.15 17.13
N SER A 491 33.09 15.01 17.28
CA SER A 491 33.86 13.89 16.74
C SER A 491 33.41 12.54 17.31
N GLU A 492 33.09 12.47 18.59
CA GLU A 492 32.58 11.27 19.26
C GLU A 492 31.27 10.76 18.62
N VAL A 493 30.32 11.66 18.33
CA VAL A 493 29.08 11.30 17.62
C VAL A 493 29.41 10.73 16.23
N ARG A 494 30.34 11.33 15.50
CA ARG A 494 30.76 10.81 14.18
C ARG A 494 31.45 9.44 14.28
N GLN A 495 32.22 9.20 15.34
CA GLN A 495 32.80 7.89 15.62
C GLN A 495 31.72 6.84 15.90
N HIS A 496 30.69 7.20 16.67
CA HIS A 496 29.50 6.36 16.87
C HIS A 496 28.80 6.02 15.55
N LEU A 497 28.52 7.03 14.71
CA LEU A 497 27.89 6.81 13.40
C LEU A 497 28.70 5.85 12.50
N LYS A 498 30.02 6.04 12.47
CA LYS A 498 30.94 5.17 11.74
C LYS A 498 30.95 3.74 12.31
N ALA A 499 31.03 3.59 13.62
CA ALA A 499 31.05 2.29 14.30
C ALA A 499 29.74 1.52 14.10
N ALA A 500 28.60 2.16 14.34
CA ALA A 500 27.27 1.57 14.14
C ALA A 500 27.06 1.14 12.68
N THR A 501 27.39 2.00 11.72
CA THR A 501 27.24 1.65 10.30
C THR A 501 28.19 0.51 9.89
N THR A 502 29.41 0.46 10.47
CA THR A 502 30.33 -0.67 10.26
C THR A 502 29.75 -1.98 10.79
N ASP A 503 29.20 -1.95 12.01
CA ASP A 503 28.56 -3.11 12.63
C ASP A 503 27.39 -3.60 11.78
N LEU A 504 26.47 -2.72 11.39
CA LEU A 504 25.32 -3.09 10.56
C LEU A 504 25.73 -3.86 9.30
N MET A 505 26.70 -3.32 8.55
CA MET A 505 27.14 -3.93 7.30
C MET A 505 27.87 -5.27 7.51
N LYS A 506 28.61 -5.45 8.62
CA LYS A 506 29.26 -6.72 8.98
C LYS A 506 28.28 -7.76 9.50
N SER A 507 27.34 -7.32 10.32
CA SER A 507 26.37 -8.16 11.02
C SER A 507 25.21 -8.60 10.11
N ALA A 508 25.05 -7.97 8.94
CA ALA A 508 24.14 -8.38 7.88
C ALA A 508 24.85 -8.59 6.52
N PRO A 509 25.67 -9.65 6.36
CA PRO A 509 26.30 -9.95 5.08
C PRO A 509 25.28 -10.07 3.95
N GLY A 510 25.53 -9.39 2.84
CA GLY A 510 24.61 -9.29 1.70
C GLY A 510 23.76 -8.03 1.66
N LEU A 511 23.73 -7.22 2.74
CA LEU A 511 23.15 -5.89 2.70
C LEU A 511 23.91 -5.02 1.68
N LYS A 512 23.22 -4.47 0.69
CA LYS A 512 23.84 -3.77 -0.45
C LYS A 512 24.15 -2.31 -0.19
N GLY A 513 23.53 -1.71 0.81
CA GLY A 513 23.77 -0.32 1.11
C GLY A 513 22.74 0.30 2.02
N ILE A 514 22.93 1.61 2.21
CA ILE A 514 22.09 2.45 3.06
C ILE A 514 21.58 3.65 2.26
N VAL A 515 20.36 4.09 2.57
CA VAL A 515 19.72 5.30 2.04
C VAL A 515 19.34 6.17 3.22
N PHE A 516 19.61 7.47 3.17
CA PHE A 516 19.24 8.36 4.27
C PHE A 516 18.88 9.77 3.77
N ILE A 517 17.85 10.35 4.39
CA ILE A 517 17.42 11.71 4.11
C ILE A 517 18.15 12.69 5.04
N VAL A 518 18.61 13.80 4.48
CA VAL A 518 19.32 14.88 5.21
C VAL A 518 18.64 16.23 5.12
N GLY A 519 17.43 16.31 4.57
CA GLY A 519 16.69 17.58 4.47
C GLY A 519 15.76 17.79 5.66
N GLY A 520 14.50 17.38 5.50
CA GLY A 520 13.42 17.64 6.46
C GLY A 520 13.02 16.49 7.38
N GLU A 521 13.58 15.29 7.26
CA GLU A 521 13.20 14.13 8.07
C GLU A 521 14.22 12.99 7.86
N GLY A 522 13.97 11.81 8.43
CA GLY A 522 14.85 10.66 8.29
C GLY A 522 16.06 10.75 9.21
N PHE A 523 17.23 11.07 8.66
CA PHE A 523 18.47 11.17 9.42
C PHE A 523 18.63 12.60 9.98
N MET A 524 18.06 12.83 11.15
CA MET A 524 18.02 14.11 11.85
C MET A 524 19.40 14.59 12.32
N HIS A 525 19.63 15.89 12.10
CA HIS A 525 20.80 16.67 12.49
C HIS A 525 20.37 18.09 12.89
N CYS A 526 21.30 18.91 13.43
CA CYS A 526 20.99 20.20 14.06
C CYS A 526 20.23 21.20 13.17
N TYR A 527 20.21 20.99 11.85
CA TYR A 527 19.54 21.87 10.89
C TYR A 527 18.30 21.25 10.24
N THR A 528 17.88 20.03 10.64
CA THR A 528 16.66 19.41 10.11
C THR A 528 15.42 20.27 10.41
N ARG A 529 15.44 21.02 11.51
CA ARG A 529 14.48 22.10 11.82
C ARG A 529 15.24 23.34 12.30
N LYS A 530 14.75 24.00 13.36
CA LYS A 530 15.40 25.13 14.00
C LYS A 530 16.66 24.67 14.73
N ASN A 531 17.80 25.25 14.34
CA ASN A 531 19.07 25.00 15.00
C ASN A 531 19.16 25.79 16.31
N THR A 532 19.15 25.09 17.44
CA THR A 532 19.42 25.65 18.78
C THR A 532 20.76 25.19 19.36
N CYS A 533 21.61 24.53 18.58
CA CYS A 533 22.88 24.00 19.05
C CYS A 533 23.97 25.08 19.00
N PRO A 534 24.67 25.38 20.12
CA PRO A 534 25.68 26.45 20.17
C PRO A 534 26.94 26.16 19.35
N ARG A 535 27.19 24.87 19.02
CA ARG A 535 28.29 24.46 18.15
C ARG A 535 27.93 24.62 16.68
N CYS A 536 26.81 24.04 16.26
CA CYS A 536 26.37 24.12 14.87
C CYS A 536 25.95 25.55 14.49
N SER A 537 25.49 26.40 15.40
CA SER A 537 25.15 27.80 15.07
C SER A 537 26.32 28.61 14.49
N ARG A 538 27.56 28.12 14.62
CA ARG A 538 28.79 28.74 14.09
C ARG A 538 29.32 28.06 12.82
N ARG A 539 28.56 27.12 12.25
CA ARG A 539 28.93 26.34 11.07
C ARG A 539 27.85 26.44 10.02
N THR A 540 28.13 25.96 8.82
CA THR A 540 27.10 25.82 7.79
C THR A 540 26.45 24.43 7.85
N PRO A 541 25.18 24.27 7.46
CA PRO A 541 24.57 22.95 7.32
C PRO A 541 25.35 22.06 6.36
N GLN A 542 25.84 22.62 5.24
CA GLN A 542 26.58 21.89 4.21
C GLN A 542 27.83 21.21 4.76
N GLU A 543 28.66 21.93 5.53
CA GLU A 543 29.87 21.37 6.15
C GLU A 543 29.51 20.22 7.10
N THR A 544 28.56 20.43 8.00
CA THR A 544 28.20 19.41 9.00
C THR A 544 27.59 18.16 8.36
N ILE A 545 26.79 18.32 7.31
CA ILE A 545 26.16 17.23 6.58
C ILE A 545 27.21 16.44 5.79
N ALA A 546 28.12 17.12 5.09
CA ALA A 546 29.21 16.46 4.38
C ALA A 546 30.12 15.66 5.32
N GLU A 547 30.41 16.18 6.52
CA GLU A 547 31.24 15.50 7.53
C GLU A 547 30.60 14.22 8.05
N PHE A 548 29.35 14.26 8.51
CA PHE A 548 28.73 13.03 9.03
C PHE A 548 28.44 12.03 7.91
N SER A 549 28.11 12.51 6.71
CA SER A 549 27.91 11.64 5.54
C SER A 549 29.18 10.89 5.19
N ARG A 550 30.36 11.54 5.32
CA ARG A 550 31.65 10.87 5.18
C ARG A 550 31.85 9.78 6.23
N SER A 551 31.47 10.01 7.49
CA SER A 551 31.54 8.98 8.54
C SER A 551 30.65 7.78 8.24
N LEU A 552 29.45 8.00 7.70
CA LEU A 552 28.57 6.91 7.24
C LEU A 552 29.19 6.15 6.06
N VAL A 553 29.77 6.85 5.08
CA VAL A 553 30.48 6.23 3.94
C VAL A 553 31.63 5.36 4.41
N GLU A 554 32.49 5.90 5.27
CA GLU A 554 33.63 5.16 5.82
C GLU A 554 33.19 3.94 6.63
N GLY A 555 32.14 4.08 7.45
CA GLY A 555 31.62 2.97 8.24
C GLY A 555 31.02 1.88 7.37
N ALA A 556 30.13 2.25 6.44
CA ALA A 556 29.50 1.30 5.54
C ALA A 556 30.54 0.52 4.71
N ARG A 557 31.53 1.21 4.14
CA ARG A 557 32.57 0.59 3.31
C ARG A 557 33.60 -0.22 4.11
N ALA A 558 33.81 0.11 5.38
CA ALA A 558 34.61 -0.72 6.28
C ALA A 558 33.94 -2.06 6.60
N GLY A 559 32.61 -2.13 6.57
CA GLY A 559 31.86 -3.39 6.73
C GLY A 559 31.60 -4.12 5.41
N ASN A 560 31.36 -3.40 4.32
CA ASN A 560 31.20 -3.92 2.97
C ASN A 560 31.79 -2.94 1.93
N PRO A 561 32.95 -3.22 1.32
CA PRO A 561 33.62 -2.31 0.38
C PRO A 561 32.76 -1.84 -0.81
N GLU A 562 31.79 -2.66 -1.22
CA GLU A 562 30.87 -2.39 -2.35
C GLU A 562 29.55 -1.72 -1.91
N ALA A 563 29.43 -1.33 -0.64
CA ALA A 563 28.21 -0.71 -0.13
C ALA A 563 27.88 0.59 -0.86
N ALA A 564 26.66 0.69 -1.39
CA ALA A 564 26.12 1.96 -1.83
C ALA A 564 25.69 2.78 -0.61
N VAL A 565 26.11 4.04 -0.56
CA VAL A 565 25.72 4.97 0.50
C VAL A 565 25.04 6.13 -0.18
N VAL A 566 23.72 6.22 0.01
CA VAL A 566 22.85 7.07 -0.79
C VAL A 566 22.32 8.20 0.06
N LEU A 567 22.74 9.41 -0.28
CA LEU A 567 22.25 10.63 0.36
C LEU A 567 21.11 11.20 -0.47
N TRP A 568 20.01 11.49 0.22
CA TRP A 568 18.83 12.09 -0.38
C TRP A 568 18.53 13.44 0.31
N PRO A 569 18.74 14.60 -0.35
CA PRO A 569 18.47 15.91 0.23
C PRO A 569 16.98 16.28 0.22
N TYR A 570 16.08 15.31 0.37
CA TYR A 570 14.63 15.51 0.35
C TYR A 570 14.19 16.59 1.32
N SER A 571 13.47 17.58 0.80
CA SER A 571 12.92 18.71 1.57
C SER A 571 13.98 19.61 2.23
N ALA A 572 15.23 19.58 1.75
CA ALA A 572 16.27 20.51 2.17
C ALA A 572 15.90 21.97 1.83
N SER A 573 15.29 22.20 0.66
CA SER A 573 14.76 23.50 0.19
C SER A 573 13.72 24.09 1.15
N ASN A 574 12.95 23.26 1.86
CA ASN A 574 11.97 23.70 2.84
C ASN A 574 12.60 24.10 4.20
N ASN A 575 13.83 23.66 4.45
CA ASN A 575 14.50 23.79 5.75
C ASN A 575 15.81 24.59 5.63
N TRP A 576 16.96 23.92 5.54
CA TRP A 576 18.28 24.54 5.64
C TRP A 576 18.89 25.01 4.31
N SER A 577 18.27 24.69 3.17
CA SER A 577 18.76 25.02 1.82
C SER A 577 17.79 25.92 1.04
N ARG A 578 17.06 26.81 1.73
CA ARG A 578 16.06 27.72 1.10
C ARG A 578 16.67 28.58 0.00
N ASP A 579 17.88 29.08 0.21
CA ASP A 579 18.57 29.98 -0.73
C ASP A 579 19.40 29.23 -1.80
N ASP A 580 19.34 27.89 -1.80
CA ASP A 580 20.01 27.02 -2.77
C ASP A 580 19.12 25.79 -3.01
N THR A 581 18.06 25.96 -3.81
CA THR A 581 17.10 24.89 -4.14
C THR A 581 17.75 23.75 -4.95
N THR A 582 18.91 23.99 -5.57
CA THR A 582 19.72 22.95 -6.22
C THR A 582 20.60 22.17 -5.24
N GLN A 583 20.77 22.65 -4.00
CA GLN A 583 21.71 22.13 -3.00
C GLN A 583 23.16 22.05 -3.51
N SER A 584 23.54 22.90 -4.48
CA SER A 584 24.85 22.88 -5.12
C SER A 584 26.01 23.01 -4.13
N LYS A 585 25.85 23.79 -3.05
CA LYS A 585 26.88 23.98 -2.02
C LYS A 585 27.14 22.69 -1.24
N LEU A 586 26.10 21.90 -0.93
CA LEU A 586 26.27 20.59 -0.29
C LEU A 586 26.93 19.63 -1.26
N ILE A 587 26.41 19.51 -2.48
CA ILE A 587 26.83 18.51 -3.45
C ILE A 587 28.33 18.63 -3.76
N ARG A 588 28.86 19.85 -3.90
CA ARG A 588 30.31 20.09 -4.12
C ARG A 588 31.20 19.66 -2.94
N GLN A 589 30.66 19.51 -1.73
CA GLN A 589 31.40 19.11 -0.53
C GLN A 589 31.28 17.61 -0.20
N LEU A 590 30.35 16.91 -0.87
CA LEU A 590 30.14 15.49 -0.65
C LEU A 590 31.33 14.65 -1.15
N PRO A 591 31.63 13.51 -0.51
CA PRO A 591 32.68 12.62 -0.98
C PRO A 591 32.25 11.98 -2.32
N PRO A 592 33.13 11.87 -3.35
CA PRO A 592 32.78 11.29 -4.66
C PRO A 592 32.22 9.87 -4.62
N SER A 593 32.51 9.14 -3.55
CA SER A 593 32.03 7.78 -3.31
C SER A 593 30.57 7.69 -2.85
N ILE A 594 29.93 8.80 -2.49
CA ILE A 594 28.51 8.82 -2.14
C ILE A 594 27.65 8.83 -3.39
N THR A 595 26.51 8.17 -3.33
CA THR A 595 25.47 8.27 -4.35
C THR A 595 24.53 9.42 -4.01
N LEU A 596 24.31 10.34 -4.94
CA LEU A 596 23.29 11.37 -4.81
C LEU A 596 21.97 10.83 -5.37
N MET A 597 20.88 10.98 -4.61
CA MET A 597 19.53 10.66 -5.09
C MET A 597 18.62 11.87 -5.02
N THR A 598 17.82 12.10 -6.06
CA THR A 598 16.82 13.18 -6.08
C THR A 598 15.57 12.82 -6.86
N GLU A 599 14.49 13.50 -6.55
CA GLU A 599 13.14 13.26 -7.07
C GLU A 599 12.98 13.83 -8.48
N PHE A 600 12.46 13.02 -9.39
CA PHE A 600 12.39 13.37 -10.81
C PHE A 600 11.57 14.62 -11.12
N GLY A 601 10.40 14.75 -10.50
CA GLY A 601 9.42 15.80 -10.80
C GLY A 601 9.22 16.87 -9.71
N LYS A 602 9.79 16.68 -8.51
CA LYS A 602 9.60 17.61 -7.38
C LYS A 602 10.16 18.98 -7.73
N GLU A 603 9.42 20.02 -7.36
CA GLU A 603 9.68 21.43 -7.71
C GLU A 603 9.66 21.72 -9.22
N GLY A 604 9.10 20.82 -10.05
CA GLY A 604 8.77 21.14 -11.43
C GLY A 604 7.67 22.20 -11.52
N GLU A 605 7.68 23.05 -12.54
CA GLU A 605 6.66 24.09 -12.69
C GLU A 605 5.30 23.49 -13.07
N ILE A 606 4.28 23.78 -12.26
CA ILE A 606 2.86 23.54 -12.59
C ILE A 606 2.23 24.90 -12.84
N ARG A 607 1.56 25.06 -13.98
CA ARG A 607 1.03 26.36 -14.43
C ARG A 607 -0.41 26.24 -14.90
N PHE A 608 -1.26 27.15 -14.43
CA PHE A 608 -2.61 27.35 -14.94
C PHE A 608 -2.83 28.84 -15.18
N GLY A 609 -3.02 29.22 -16.44
CA GLY A 609 -3.00 30.64 -16.85
C GLY A 609 -1.68 31.30 -16.47
N ASP A 610 -1.75 32.44 -15.80
CA ASP A 610 -0.58 33.23 -15.38
C ASP A 610 0.01 32.80 -14.03
N ILE A 611 -0.63 31.86 -13.33
CA ILE A 611 -0.16 31.38 -12.01
C ILE A 611 0.68 30.12 -12.20
N ALA A 612 1.90 30.15 -11.69
CA ALA A 612 2.81 29.00 -11.66
C ALA A 612 3.33 28.74 -10.24
N ILE A 613 3.37 27.47 -9.85
CA ILE A 613 3.89 27.05 -8.55
C ILE A 613 4.79 25.81 -8.70
N PRO A 614 5.73 25.57 -7.77
CA PRO A 614 6.48 24.33 -7.74
C PRO A 614 5.59 23.15 -7.35
N ALA A 615 5.68 22.06 -8.12
CA ALA A 615 5.07 20.79 -7.78
C ALA A 615 5.58 20.28 -6.42
N TYR A 616 4.69 19.65 -5.67
CA TYR A 616 5.02 19.01 -4.39
C TYR A 616 5.74 17.65 -4.62
N ASP A 617 5.55 16.66 -3.74
CA ASP A 617 6.28 15.39 -3.82
C ASP A 617 5.71 14.42 -4.85
N TYR A 618 6.60 13.86 -5.68
CA TYR A 618 6.33 12.79 -6.63
C TYR A 618 5.16 13.00 -7.62
N PRO A 619 4.97 14.19 -8.21
CA PRO A 619 3.81 14.47 -9.07
C PRO A 619 3.76 13.51 -10.26
N ILE A 620 2.60 12.98 -10.65
CA ILE A 620 2.37 12.34 -11.98
C ILE A 620 1.73 13.29 -13.01
N SER A 621 1.07 14.33 -12.53
CA SER A 621 0.57 15.47 -13.32
C SER A 621 1.69 16.16 -14.12
N PHE A 622 2.91 16.19 -13.57
CA PHE A 622 4.12 16.65 -14.25
C PHE A 622 5.06 15.47 -14.58
N ALA A 623 5.32 15.24 -15.86
CA ALA A 623 6.10 14.07 -16.29
C ALA A 623 7.59 14.13 -15.89
N GLY A 624 8.15 15.32 -15.61
CA GLY A 624 9.59 15.52 -15.31
C GLY A 624 10.48 15.63 -16.56
N PRO A 625 11.79 15.87 -16.42
CA PRO A 625 12.48 16.19 -15.16
C PRO A 625 12.20 17.64 -14.72
N SER A 626 12.32 17.92 -13.42
CA SER A 626 12.40 19.29 -12.92
C SER A 626 13.79 19.90 -13.15
N GLU A 627 13.88 21.23 -13.18
CA GLU A 627 15.18 21.93 -13.31
C GLU A 627 16.15 21.53 -12.18
N ARG A 628 15.63 21.40 -10.95
CA ARG A 628 16.41 20.91 -9.81
C ARG A 628 17.03 19.54 -10.08
N PHE A 629 16.27 18.58 -10.63
CA PHE A 629 16.80 17.25 -10.96
C PHE A 629 17.96 17.35 -11.96
N VAL A 630 17.79 18.15 -13.03
CA VAL A 630 18.82 18.35 -14.06
C VAL A 630 20.09 18.96 -13.46
N LYS A 631 19.96 20.03 -12.65
CA LYS A 631 21.11 20.68 -12.01
C LYS A 631 21.84 19.79 -11.02
N GLN A 632 21.11 18.99 -10.24
CA GLN A 632 21.73 18.03 -9.34
C GLN A 632 22.45 16.90 -10.08
N ALA A 633 21.92 16.45 -11.21
CA ALA A 633 22.59 15.48 -12.08
C ALA A 633 23.91 16.06 -12.64
N GLU A 634 23.90 17.32 -13.10
CA GLU A 634 25.11 18.03 -13.56
C GLU A 634 26.17 18.12 -12.46
N PHE A 635 25.78 18.51 -11.24
CA PHE A 635 26.72 18.59 -10.11
C PHE A 635 27.23 17.22 -9.66
N ALA A 636 26.38 16.18 -9.70
CA ALA A 636 26.80 14.81 -9.41
C ALA A 636 27.84 14.32 -10.42
N ALA A 637 27.58 14.53 -11.71
CA ALA A 637 28.51 14.18 -12.78
C ALA A 637 29.84 14.93 -12.64
N ALA A 638 29.80 16.24 -12.37
CA ALA A 638 31.00 17.05 -12.15
C ALA A 638 31.82 16.60 -10.93
N GLY A 639 31.15 16.08 -9.89
CA GLY A 639 31.78 15.53 -8.69
C GLY A 639 32.17 14.06 -8.79
N GLY A 640 31.92 13.38 -9.92
CA GLY A 640 32.18 11.96 -10.10
C GLY A 640 31.30 11.04 -9.24
N MET A 641 30.16 11.54 -8.75
CA MET A 641 29.24 10.79 -7.89
C MET A 641 28.25 9.95 -8.71
N PRO A 642 27.96 8.70 -8.30
CA PRO A 642 26.82 7.98 -8.81
C PRO A 642 25.52 8.75 -8.55
N PHE A 643 24.59 8.69 -9.50
CA PHE A 643 23.34 9.44 -9.43
C PHE A 643 22.13 8.52 -9.59
N TRP A 644 21.19 8.61 -8.64
CA TRP A 644 19.94 7.85 -8.63
C TRP A 644 18.74 8.77 -8.71
N VAL A 645 17.63 8.24 -9.22
CA VAL A 645 16.35 8.95 -9.28
C VAL A 645 15.38 8.36 -8.26
N LYS A 646 14.72 9.23 -7.49
CA LYS A 646 13.48 8.89 -6.80
C LYS A 646 12.30 9.19 -7.71
N THR A 647 11.45 8.20 -7.95
CA THR A 647 10.24 8.32 -8.75
C THR A 647 9.15 7.37 -8.22
N GLU A 648 8.00 7.36 -8.86
CA GLU A 648 6.88 6.48 -8.55
C GLU A 648 6.47 5.66 -9.77
N HIS A 649 6.28 4.36 -9.59
CA HIS A 649 5.91 3.45 -10.67
C HIS A 649 4.43 3.21 -10.86
N ALA A 650 3.63 3.43 -9.82
CA ALA A 650 2.21 3.12 -9.84
C ALA A 650 1.35 4.18 -9.16
N ILE A 651 1.88 4.87 -8.14
CA ILE A 651 1.10 5.74 -7.25
C ILE A 651 1.84 7.04 -7.02
N ALA A 652 1.12 8.15 -7.04
CA ALA A 652 1.68 9.47 -6.78
C ALA A 652 0.81 10.19 -5.74
N LEU A 653 1.26 11.33 -5.24
CA LEU A 653 0.51 12.04 -4.19
C LEU A 653 -0.79 12.69 -4.67
N GLU A 654 -1.08 12.68 -5.97
CA GLU A 654 -2.40 12.96 -6.48
C GLU A 654 -3.45 11.99 -5.90
N PHE A 655 -3.14 10.69 -5.83
CA PHE A 655 -4.02 9.65 -5.31
C PHE A 655 -3.21 8.52 -4.68
N VAL A 656 -3.34 8.32 -3.37
CA VAL A 656 -2.66 7.21 -2.64
C VAL A 656 -3.60 6.10 -2.21
N ASP A 657 -4.89 6.25 -2.44
CA ASP A 657 -6.00 5.42 -1.99
C ASP A 657 -6.34 4.27 -2.96
N THR A 658 -5.55 4.09 -4.02
CA THR A 658 -5.77 3.07 -5.05
C THR A 658 -4.47 2.35 -5.37
N PRO A 659 -4.51 1.09 -5.88
CA PRO A 659 -3.29 0.32 -6.12
C PRO A 659 -2.40 0.90 -7.24
N TYR A 660 -2.97 1.75 -8.09
CA TYR A 660 -2.25 2.52 -9.11
C TYR A 660 -3.16 3.64 -9.68
N ILE A 661 -2.55 4.61 -10.37
CA ILE A 661 -3.27 5.63 -11.14
C ILE A 661 -3.28 5.21 -12.62
N PRO A 662 -4.42 5.12 -13.33
CA PRO A 662 -4.50 4.58 -14.71
C PRO A 662 -4.02 5.55 -15.82
N VAL A 663 -2.92 6.28 -15.58
CA VAL A 663 -2.35 7.29 -16.48
C VAL A 663 -1.15 6.74 -17.25
N PHE A 664 -1.34 5.60 -17.90
CA PHE A 664 -0.23 4.78 -18.41
C PHE A 664 0.65 5.48 -19.46
N PHE A 665 0.09 6.37 -20.28
CA PHE A 665 0.89 7.19 -21.19
C PHE A 665 1.79 8.20 -20.46
N GLN A 666 1.34 8.73 -19.30
CA GLN A 666 2.18 9.60 -18.46
C GLN A 666 3.32 8.82 -17.80
N TYR A 667 3.04 7.61 -17.29
CA TYR A 667 4.10 6.73 -16.77
C TYR A 667 5.10 6.36 -17.86
N ALA A 668 4.62 6.00 -19.05
CA ALA A 668 5.47 5.66 -20.17
C ALA A 668 6.42 6.82 -20.53
N THR A 669 5.85 8.01 -20.75
CA THR A 669 6.59 9.26 -21.01
C THR A 669 7.65 9.52 -19.94
N ARG A 670 7.31 9.34 -18.67
CA ARG A 670 8.24 9.51 -17.56
C ARG A 670 9.41 8.55 -17.65
N PHE A 671 9.16 7.26 -17.86
CA PHE A 671 10.22 6.26 -17.90
C PHE A 671 11.11 6.42 -19.13
N GLU A 672 10.57 6.85 -20.26
CA GLU A 672 11.36 7.25 -21.43
C GLU A 672 12.31 8.41 -21.10
N ARG A 673 11.82 9.46 -20.41
CA ARG A 673 12.64 10.60 -19.98
C ARG A 673 13.69 10.20 -18.93
N ILE A 674 13.34 9.34 -17.98
CA ILE A 674 14.28 8.77 -17.00
C ILE A 674 15.38 7.98 -17.73
N ARG A 675 15.02 7.12 -18.68
CA ARG A 675 15.97 6.32 -19.48
C ARG A 675 16.91 7.18 -20.32
N GLY A 676 16.42 8.34 -20.77
CA GLY A 676 17.21 9.34 -21.50
C GLY A 676 18.10 10.22 -20.62
N ALA A 677 17.94 10.20 -19.29
CA ALA A 677 18.71 11.05 -18.40
C ALA A 677 20.19 10.59 -18.34
N PRO A 678 21.15 11.50 -18.55
CA PRO A 678 22.57 11.15 -18.52
C PRO A 678 23.02 10.86 -17.07
N HIS A 679 24.05 10.01 -16.92
CA HIS A 679 24.68 9.64 -15.65
C HIS A 679 23.79 8.96 -14.60
N LEU A 680 22.52 8.72 -14.91
CA LEU A 680 21.59 8.02 -14.04
C LEU A 680 21.92 6.52 -14.00
N SER A 681 22.12 5.96 -12.81
CA SER A 681 22.48 4.54 -12.64
C SER A 681 21.44 3.73 -11.87
N GLY A 682 20.66 4.33 -10.97
CA GLY A 682 19.68 3.62 -10.12
C GLY A 682 18.32 4.30 -10.04
N ILE A 683 17.29 3.51 -9.73
CA ILE A 683 15.90 3.96 -9.56
C ILE A 683 15.40 3.52 -8.19
N PHE A 684 14.87 4.47 -7.42
CA PHE A 684 14.03 4.25 -6.25
C PHE A 684 12.58 4.52 -6.68
N ALA A 685 11.79 3.47 -6.90
CA ALA A 685 10.59 3.52 -7.72
C ALA A 685 9.27 3.64 -6.95
N ASN A 686 9.31 3.70 -5.62
CA ASN A 686 8.12 3.98 -4.83
C ASN A 686 8.45 4.61 -3.47
N TRP A 687 7.43 5.11 -2.78
CA TRP A 687 7.46 5.31 -1.34
C TRP A 687 6.43 4.40 -0.65
N MET A 688 6.36 4.44 0.67
CA MET A 688 5.55 3.50 1.45
C MET A 688 4.02 3.68 1.34
N HIS A 689 3.53 4.69 0.61
CA HIS A 689 2.10 5.04 0.58
C HIS A 689 1.17 3.91 0.16
N TYR A 690 1.66 2.97 -0.63
CA TYR A 690 0.98 1.71 -0.92
C TYR A 690 1.97 0.59 -1.16
N GLY A 691 3.21 0.88 -1.59
CA GLY A 691 4.23 -0.13 -1.89
C GLY A 691 4.10 -0.74 -3.29
N PHE A 692 4.60 -1.97 -3.47
CA PHE A 692 4.49 -2.70 -4.74
C PHE A 692 3.16 -3.47 -4.84
N MET A 693 2.46 -3.28 -5.96
CA MET A 693 1.33 -4.11 -6.35
C MET A 693 1.47 -4.57 -7.81
N PRO A 694 1.20 -5.85 -8.12
CA PRO A 694 0.99 -6.27 -9.50
C PRO A 694 -0.14 -5.44 -10.13
N SER A 695 0.17 -4.76 -11.22
CA SER A 695 -0.75 -3.84 -11.89
C SER A 695 -0.27 -3.56 -13.32
N VAL A 696 -1.15 -3.05 -14.16
CA VAL A 696 -0.78 -2.57 -15.50
C VAL A 696 0.28 -1.46 -15.41
N ALA A 697 0.26 -0.61 -14.38
CA ALA A 697 1.31 0.38 -14.15
C ALA A 697 2.70 -0.25 -13.91
N ALA A 698 2.77 -1.33 -13.12
CA ALA A 698 4.00 -2.10 -12.92
C ALA A 698 4.47 -2.77 -14.22
N GLU A 699 3.56 -3.17 -15.10
CA GLU A 699 3.91 -3.71 -16.42
C GLU A 699 4.41 -2.63 -17.38
N VAL A 700 3.83 -1.43 -17.36
CA VAL A 700 4.36 -0.27 -18.11
C VAL A 700 5.80 0.03 -17.66
N TYR A 701 6.07 0.00 -16.36
CA TYR A 701 7.45 0.09 -15.84
C TYR A 701 8.34 -1.04 -16.38
N TYR A 702 7.88 -2.30 -16.29
CA TYR A 702 8.61 -3.47 -16.79
C TYR A 702 9.05 -3.29 -18.25
N TRP A 703 8.14 -2.88 -19.12
CA TRP A 703 8.41 -2.74 -20.55
C TRP A 703 9.34 -1.57 -20.88
N HIS A 704 9.50 -0.58 -19.98
CA HIS A 704 10.28 0.64 -20.26
C HIS A 704 11.60 0.75 -19.51
N HIS A 705 11.90 -0.15 -18.56
CA HIS A 705 13.18 -0.12 -17.83
C HIS A 705 14.36 -0.71 -18.62
N TRP A 706 14.09 -1.39 -19.75
CA TRP A 706 15.11 -1.98 -20.62
C TRP A 706 15.90 -0.89 -21.37
N SER A 707 17.13 -1.21 -21.79
CA SER A 707 17.99 -0.30 -22.54
C SER A 707 17.37 0.13 -23.87
N THR A 708 16.79 -0.84 -24.58
CA THR A 708 15.98 -0.62 -25.77
C THR A 708 14.56 -0.23 -25.35
N PRO A 709 14.06 0.95 -25.77
CA PRO A 709 12.72 1.37 -25.42
C PRO A 709 11.69 0.45 -26.08
N ALA A 710 10.63 0.13 -25.36
CA ALA A 710 9.44 -0.44 -25.98
C ALA A 710 8.62 0.67 -26.63
N ASP A 711 7.87 0.31 -27.69
CA ASP A 711 6.87 1.20 -28.26
C ASP A 711 5.66 1.27 -27.32
N THR A 712 5.43 2.45 -26.75
CA THR A 712 4.34 2.72 -25.81
C THR A 712 2.97 2.34 -26.38
N GLU A 713 2.67 2.73 -27.62
CA GLU A 713 1.36 2.44 -28.24
C GLU A 713 1.20 0.93 -28.45
N ALA A 714 2.26 0.26 -28.94
CA ALA A 714 2.21 -1.17 -29.19
C ALA A 714 2.11 -2.00 -27.90
N VAL A 715 2.82 -1.60 -26.84
CA VAL A 715 2.74 -2.28 -25.53
C VAL A 715 1.37 -2.09 -24.91
N LEU A 716 0.86 -0.85 -24.85
CA LEU A 716 -0.47 -0.59 -24.30
C LEU A 716 -1.57 -1.26 -25.12
N GLY A 717 -1.45 -1.29 -26.45
CA GLY A 717 -2.36 -2.04 -27.32
C GLY A 717 -2.44 -3.53 -26.93
N LYS A 718 -1.29 -4.19 -26.76
CA LYS A 718 -1.24 -5.61 -26.37
C LYS A 718 -1.75 -5.86 -24.95
N LEU A 719 -1.47 -4.96 -24.01
CA LEU A 719 -2.01 -5.05 -22.65
C LEU A 719 -3.55 -4.90 -22.67
N ALA A 720 -4.06 -3.96 -23.46
CA ALA A 720 -5.49 -3.77 -23.63
C ALA A 720 -6.18 -4.96 -24.31
N GLU A 721 -5.56 -5.57 -25.33
CA GLU A 721 -6.05 -6.81 -25.95
C GLU A 721 -6.10 -7.97 -24.94
N ARG A 722 -5.07 -8.09 -24.10
CA ARG A 722 -5.02 -9.11 -23.06
C ARG A 722 -6.16 -8.94 -22.06
N ASP A 723 -6.38 -7.72 -21.58
CA ASP A 723 -7.26 -7.42 -20.44
C ASP A 723 -8.72 -7.15 -20.85
N TYR A 724 -8.96 -6.68 -22.08
CA TYR A 724 -10.29 -6.28 -22.56
C TYR A 724 -10.70 -6.96 -23.87
N GLY A 725 -9.84 -7.74 -24.53
CA GLY A 725 -10.16 -8.45 -25.77
C GLY A 725 -10.64 -7.49 -26.87
N ALA A 726 -11.87 -7.70 -27.37
CA ALA A 726 -12.47 -6.82 -28.39
C ALA A 726 -12.67 -5.37 -27.90
N GLY A 727 -12.63 -5.12 -26.59
CA GLY A 727 -12.70 -3.79 -25.98
C GLY A 727 -11.37 -3.01 -25.98
N ALA A 728 -10.27 -3.58 -26.50
CA ALA A 728 -8.93 -3.02 -26.36
C ALA A 728 -8.79 -1.55 -26.80
N SER A 729 -9.38 -1.18 -27.94
CA SER A 729 -9.30 0.19 -28.45
C SER A 729 -9.98 1.20 -27.53
N TYR A 730 -11.08 0.83 -26.88
CA TYR A 730 -11.73 1.66 -25.88
C TYR A 730 -10.84 1.84 -24.64
N ALA A 731 -10.18 0.78 -24.18
CA ALA A 731 -9.28 0.86 -23.03
C ALA A 731 -8.06 1.75 -23.29
N VAL A 732 -7.40 1.60 -24.45
CA VAL A 732 -6.27 2.47 -24.84
C VAL A 732 -6.70 3.95 -24.90
N ASN A 733 -7.85 4.23 -25.51
CA ASN A 733 -8.38 5.59 -25.57
C ASN A 733 -8.73 6.14 -24.18
N ALA A 734 -9.26 5.31 -23.28
CA ALA A 734 -9.52 5.71 -21.91
C ALA A 734 -8.23 6.08 -21.17
N TRP A 735 -7.18 5.26 -21.27
CA TRP A 735 -5.89 5.55 -20.66
C TRP A 735 -5.28 6.84 -21.20
N ARG A 736 -5.53 7.17 -22.47
CA ARG A 736 -5.13 8.46 -23.04
C ARG A 736 -5.91 9.63 -22.44
N GLU A 737 -7.23 9.51 -22.30
CA GLU A 737 -8.06 10.53 -21.63
C GLU A 737 -7.60 10.77 -20.20
N PHE A 738 -7.35 9.72 -19.40
CA PHE A 738 -6.83 9.88 -18.04
C PHE A 738 -5.47 10.58 -18.03
N SER A 739 -4.56 10.16 -18.91
CA SER A 739 -3.20 10.73 -19.03
C SER A 739 -3.20 12.20 -19.44
N ASN A 740 -4.20 12.63 -20.21
CA ASN A 740 -4.41 14.03 -20.54
C ASN A 740 -5.05 14.79 -19.38
N ALA A 741 -6.11 14.23 -18.78
CA ALA A 741 -6.88 14.86 -17.71
C ALA A 741 -6.05 15.12 -16.44
N ILE A 742 -5.15 14.20 -16.06
CA ILE A 742 -4.33 14.33 -14.84
C ILE A 742 -3.44 15.58 -14.84
N ARG A 743 -3.15 16.15 -16.01
CA ARG A 743 -2.38 17.41 -16.14
C ARG A 743 -3.15 18.63 -15.66
N GLU A 744 -4.48 18.53 -15.54
CA GLU A 744 -5.33 19.56 -14.96
C GLU A 744 -5.34 19.50 -13.43
N TYR A 745 -4.77 18.47 -12.80
CA TYR A 745 -4.75 18.35 -11.33
C TYR A 745 -4.00 19.53 -10.70
N PRO A 746 -4.63 20.33 -9.82
CA PRO A 746 -3.99 21.49 -9.21
C PRO A 746 -3.03 21.12 -8.08
N PHE A 747 -1.93 20.45 -8.43
CA PHE A 747 -1.09 19.75 -7.47
C PHE A 747 -0.32 20.73 -6.57
N SER A 748 -0.54 20.59 -5.26
CA SER A 748 0.14 21.33 -4.20
C SER A 748 0.22 20.45 -2.95
N SER A 749 1.04 20.83 -1.96
CA SER A 749 1.11 20.11 -0.68
C SER A 749 -0.24 20.08 0.03
N ALA A 750 -0.98 21.20 0.02
CA ALA A 750 -2.28 21.29 0.66
C ALA A 750 -3.33 20.42 -0.05
N MET A 751 -3.29 20.35 -1.39
CA MET A 751 -4.17 19.49 -2.19
C MET A 751 -3.85 18.00 -2.02
N ALA A 752 -2.56 17.63 -1.97
CA ALA A 752 -2.11 16.25 -1.73
C ALA A 752 -2.57 15.69 -0.36
N MET A 753 -2.84 16.59 0.59
CA MET A 753 -3.39 16.28 1.91
C MET A 753 -4.88 16.63 2.02
N GLY A 754 -5.54 17.01 0.92
CA GLY A 754 -6.91 17.51 0.90
C GLY A 754 -7.98 16.42 0.90
N PRO A 755 -9.26 16.81 0.74
CA PRO A 755 -10.40 15.91 0.73
C PRO A 755 -10.31 14.77 -0.30
N ILE A 756 -9.55 14.98 -1.37
CA ILE A 756 -9.36 14.01 -2.46
C ILE A 756 -8.84 12.65 -2.01
N GLN A 757 -8.07 12.61 -0.92
CA GLN A 757 -7.59 11.34 -0.38
C GLN A 757 -8.73 10.55 0.28
N LYS A 758 -9.65 11.24 0.99
CA LYS A 758 -10.83 10.64 1.63
C LYS A 758 -11.97 10.36 0.65
N GLY A 759 -11.97 11.06 -0.49
CA GLY A 759 -12.88 10.84 -1.60
C GLY A 759 -14.34 10.69 -1.14
N PRO A 760 -15.04 9.60 -1.51
CA PRO A 760 -16.46 9.41 -1.24
C PRO A 760 -16.81 9.19 0.23
N SER A 761 -15.84 9.24 1.15
CA SER A 761 -16.08 9.16 2.59
C SER A 761 -15.94 10.51 3.30
N HIS A 762 -15.59 11.60 2.63
CA HIS A 762 -15.35 12.88 3.30
C HIS A 762 -16.68 13.56 3.73
N PRO A 763 -16.92 13.88 5.02
CA PRO A 763 -18.15 14.56 5.47
C PRO A 763 -18.40 15.94 4.85
N LEU A 764 -19.65 16.41 4.84
CA LEU A 764 -20.02 17.79 4.49
C LEU A 764 -20.40 18.48 5.80
N PHE A 765 -19.44 19.19 6.39
CA PHE A 765 -19.63 19.86 7.68
C PHE A 765 -20.39 21.18 7.50
N LEU A 766 -21.58 21.26 8.11
CA LEU A 766 -22.40 22.48 8.12
C LEU A 766 -21.85 23.56 9.07
N ASP A 767 -21.26 23.17 10.21
CA ASP A 767 -20.65 24.11 11.16
C ASP A 767 -19.17 24.34 10.82
N SER A 768 -18.81 25.55 10.42
CA SER A 768 -17.43 25.93 10.09
C SER A 768 -16.48 25.96 11.30
N ARG A 769 -17.03 25.99 12.52
CA ARG A 769 -16.25 26.02 13.77
C ARG A 769 -15.79 24.64 14.19
N TYR A 770 -16.45 23.59 13.70
CA TYR A 770 -16.03 22.21 13.96
C TYR A 770 -14.56 22.03 13.53
N ARG A 771 -13.74 21.44 14.38
CA ARG A 771 -12.35 21.11 14.04
C ARG A 771 -12.25 19.60 14.02
N PRO A 772 -12.17 18.99 12.83
CA PRO A 772 -11.93 17.56 12.74
C PRO A 772 -10.69 17.22 13.56
N LEU A 773 -10.79 16.17 14.35
CA LEU A 773 -9.77 15.78 15.33
C LEU A 773 -8.38 15.55 14.73
N HIS A 774 -8.35 15.31 13.43
CA HIS A 774 -7.14 15.14 12.66
C HIS A 774 -7.13 16.03 11.42
N ASP A 775 -7.38 17.33 11.53
CA ASP A 775 -7.23 18.24 10.38
C ASP A 775 -5.80 18.25 9.76
N ALA A 776 -4.82 17.61 10.39
CA ALA A 776 -3.48 17.37 9.88
C ALA A 776 -3.38 16.14 8.93
N GLY A 777 -2.61 16.26 7.85
CA GLY A 777 -2.36 15.16 6.91
C GLY A 777 -3.57 14.79 6.05
N ARG A 778 -3.72 13.50 5.68
CA ARG A 778 -4.68 12.97 4.68
C ARG A 778 -6.07 12.68 5.26
N GLN A 779 -6.61 13.63 6.01
CA GLN A 779 -7.83 13.46 6.81
C GLN A 779 -8.90 14.46 6.39
N PHE A 780 -10.01 14.45 7.13
CA PHE A 780 -11.10 15.38 6.88
C PHE A 780 -10.65 16.83 7.06
N LYS A 781 -11.09 17.69 6.13
CA LYS A 781 -10.88 19.13 6.13
C LYS A 781 -12.22 19.82 6.31
N ASN A 782 -12.26 20.83 7.18
CA ASN A 782 -13.46 21.64 7.40
C ASN A 782 -13.35 23.08 6.85
N ASP A 783 -12.38 23.33 5.98
CA ASP A 783 -12.18 24.63 5.36
C ASP A 783 -11.66 24.46 3.92
N LEU A 784 -11.41 25.59 3.25
CA LEU A 784 -10.84 25.64 1.91
C LEU A 784 -9.31 25.81 1.90
N SER A 785 -8.62 25.60 3.02
CA SER A 785 -7.16 25.77 3.09
C SER A 785 -6.40 24.78 2.20
N TRP A 786 -7.00 23.63 1.90
CA TRP A 786 -6.47 22.62 0.99
C TRP A 786 -6.38 23.09 -0.47
N THR A 787 -7.05 24.19 -0.85
CA THR A 787 -6.95 24.78 -2.19
C THR A 787 -5.73 25.70 -2.34
N ARG A 788 -4.95 25.92 -1.29
CA ARG A 788 -3.75 26.77 -1.36
C ARG A 788 -2.64 26.07 -2.17
N PRO A 789 -1.79 26.83 -2.89
CA PRO A 789 -1.81 28.30 -3.03
C PRO A 789 -2.73 28.81 -4.16
N TRP A 790 -3.40 27.93 -4.90
CA TRP A 790 -4.22 28.28 -6.07
C TRP A 790 -5.44 29.15 -5.74
N GLY A 791 -5.99 28.98 -4.54
CA GLY A 791 -7.26 29.56 -4.14
C GLY A 791 -8.46 28.73 -4.65
N PRO A 792 -9.64 28.86 -4.00
CA PRO A 792 -10.77 27.96 -4.27
C PRO A 792 -11.26 27.97 -5.72
N ALA A 793 -11.44 29.16 -6.30
CA ALA A 793 -11.97 29.31 -7.66
C ALA A 793 -11.12 28.59 -8.71
N LEU A 794 -9.80 28.81 -8.71
CA LEU A 794 -8.90 28.17 -9.68
C LEU A 794 -8.77 26.67 -9.40
N ALA A 795 -8.58 26.27 -8.14
CA ALA A 795 -8.47 24.85 -7.79
C ALA A 795 -9.71 24.04 -8.22
N LEU A 796 -10.91 24.56 -7.94
CA LEU A 796 -12.16 23.88 -8.30
C LEU A 796 -12.38 23.86 -9.81
N SER A 797 -12.10 24.95 -10.52
CA SER A 797 -12.18 24.96 -11.99
C SER A 797 -11.25 23.94 -12.64
N GLN A 798 -10.05 23.78 -12.10
CA GLN A 798 -9.08 22.78 -12.56
C GLN A 798 -9.52 21.35 -12.23
N LEU A 799 -10.09 21.11 -11.04
CA LEU A 799 -10.70 19.83 -10.68
C LEU A 799 -11.90 19.47 -11.57
N GLU A 800 -12.71 20.44 -11.99
CA GLU A 800 -13.83 20.24 -12.92
C GLU A 800 -13.34 19.82 -14.32
N LYS A 801 -12.24 20.40 -14.80
CA LYS A 801 -11.59 19.95 -16.06
C LYS A 801 -11.04 18.53 -15.94
N LEU A 802 -10.39 18.24 -14.82
CA LEU A 802 -9.93 16.89 -14.49
C LEU A 802 -11.10 15.90 -14.49
N GLU A 803 -12.20 16.22 -13.79
CA GLU A 803 -13.42 15.39 -13.73
C GLU A 803 -13.97 15.12 -15.13
N ALA A 804 -14.10 16.15 -15.96
CA ALA A 804 -14.68 16.01 -17.30
C ALA A 804 -13.85 15.08 -18.19
N GLY A 805 -12.51 15.19 -18.14
CA GLY A 805 -11.62 14.28 -18.86
C GLY A 805 -11.64 12.86 -18.32
N TRP A 806 -11.65 12.74 -16.99
CA TRP A 806 -11.70 11.45 -16.32
C TRP A 806 -13.02 10.71 -16.57
N ALA A 807 -14.16 11.41 -16.55
CA ALA A 807 -15.47 10.85 -16.85
C ALA A 807 -15.56 10.29 -18.28
N ARG A 808 -14.94 10.97 -19.27
CA ARG A 808 -14.83 10.43 -20.64
C ARG A 808 -14.03 9.12 -20.67
N GLY A 809 -12.90 9.06 -19.97
CA GLY A 809 -12.10 7.85 -19.84
C GLY A 809 -12.87 6.70 -19.18
N VAL A 810 -13.57 6.97 -18.07
CA VAL A 810 -14.42 5.96 -17.40
C VAL A 810 -15.52 5.43 -18.32
N ASN A 811 -16.18 6.29 -19.08
CA ASN A 811 -17.20 5.87 -20.04
C ASN A 811 -16.64 4.99 -21.15
N LEU A 812 -15.41 5.25 -21.61
CA LEU A 812 -14.71 4.39 -22.55
C LEU A 812 -14.33 3.04 -21.92
N LEU A 813 -13.83 3.01 -20.68
CA LEU A 813 -13.55 1.75 -19.99
C LEU A 813 -14.80 0.90 -19.79
N ARG A 814 -15.96 1.49 -19.47
CA ARG A 814 -17.22 0.75 -19.38
C ARG A 814 -17.56 0.04 -20.69
N LYS A 815 -17.40 0.71 -21.83
CA LYS A 815 -17.55 0.10 -23.16
C LYS A 815 -16.51 -1.01 -23.40
N ALA A 816 -15.28 -0.82 -22.93
CA ALA A 816 -14.25 -1.84 -23.02
C ALA A 816 -14.65 -3.12 -22.26
N VAL A 817 -15.18 -2.97 -21.04
CA VAL A 817 -15.67 -4.10 -20.22
C VAL A 817 -16.90 -4.77 -20.85
N GLU A 818 -17.84 -3.99 -21.38
CA GLU A 818 -19.01 -4.53 -22.09
C GLU A 818 -18.62 -5.36 -23.32
N ALA A 819 -17.62 -4.91 -24.07
CA ALA A 819 -17.06 -5.61 -25.22
C ALA A 819 -16.12 -6.77 -24.83
N ALA A 820 -15.70 -6.86 -23.56
CA ALA A 820 -14.78 -7.90 -23.13
C ALA A 820 -15.45 -9.29 -23.19
N PRO A 821 -14.71 -10.33 -23.62
CA PRO A 821 -15.17 -11.71 -23.56
C PRO A 821 -15.55 -12.12 -22.14
N GLU A 822 -16.59 -12.95 -22.00
CA GLU A 822 -17.14 -13.36 -20.71
C GLU A 822 -16.07 -13.86 -19.73
N ARG A 823 -15.13 -14.68 -20.22
CA ARG A 823 -14.04 -15.27 -19.43
C ARG A 823 -13.14 -14.27 -18.71
N ILE A 824 -13.10 -13.00 -19.14
CA ILE A 824 -12.26 -11.94 -18.54
C ILE A 824 -13.04 -10.70 -18.13
N ARG A 825 -14.34 -10.70 -18.32
CA ARG A 825 -15.18 -9.53 -18.03
C ARG A 825 -15.12 -9.13 -16.56
N ALA A 826 -15.03 -10.10 -15.64
CA ALA A 826 -14.91 -9.83 -14.21
C ALA A 826 -13.58 -9.13 -13.86
N ASP A 827 -12.45 -9.62 -14.38
CA ASP A 827 -11.14 -9.00 -14.18
C ASP A 827 -11.09 -7.60 -14.83
N ALA A 828 -11.62 -7.46 -16.05
CA ALA A 828 -11.73 -6.18 -16.73
C ALA A 828 -12.58 -5.17 -15.94
N ALA A 829 -13.70 -5.62 -15.35
CA ALA A 829 -14.55 -4.79 -14.49
C ALA A 829 -13.83 -4.37 -13.21
N ARG A 830 -13.05 -5.27 -12.59
CA ARG A 830 -12.26 -4.96 -11.39
C ARG A 830 -11.21 -3.87 -11.68
N GLU A 831 -10.50 -3.98 -12.80
CA GLU A 831 -9.51 -2.97 -13.20
C GLU A 831 -10.16 -1.64 -13.62
N ALA A 832 -11.32 -1.67 -14.28
CA ALA A 832 -12.10 -0.45 -14.55
C ALA A 832 -12.59 0.22 -13.26
N GLY A 833 -12.93 -0.57 -12.23
CA GLY A 833 -13.33 -0.09 -10.91
C GLY A 833 -12.30 0.85 -10.25
N VAL A 834 -11.01 0.64 -10.49
CA VAL A 834 -9.95 1.54 -9.99
C VAL A 834 -10.12 2.96 -10.57
N ALA A 835 -10.36 3.08 -11.88
CA ALA A 835 -10.60 4.37 -12.51
C ALA A 835 -11.92 5.02 -12.07
N GLU A 836 -12.96 4.20 -11.82
CA GLU A 836 -14.24 4.68 -11.31
C GLU A 836 -14.12 5.23 -9.88
N ALA A 837 -13.40 4.56 -8.99
CA ALA A 837 -13.15 5.06 -7.63
C ALA A 837 -12.47 6.43 -7.63
N LEU A 838 -11.45 6.61 -8.48
CA LEU A 838 -10.77 7.91 -8.63
C LEU A 838 -11.72 9.00 -9.14
N LEU A 839 -12.64 8.69 -10.05
CA LEU A 839 -13.67 9.63 -10.50
C LEU A 839 -14.56 10.09 -9.34
N PHE A 840 -14.99 9.15 -8.50
CA PHE A 840 -15.81 9.48 -7.33
C PHE A 840 -15.06 10.33 -6.32
N SER A 841 -13.77 10.07 -6.10
CA SER A 841 -12.90 10.90 -5.24
C SER A 841 -12.74 12.33 -5.78
N ILE A 842 -12.58 12.50 -7.11
CA ILE A 842 -12.53 13.82 -7.75
C ILE A 842 -13.85 14.57 -7.52
N ARG A 843 -14.99 13.91 -7.77
CA ARG A 843 -16.33 14.51 -7.57
C ARG A 843 -16.59 14.93 -6.14
N SER A 844 -16.31 14.06 -5.17
CA SER A 844 -16.45 14.39 -3.75
C SER A 844 -15.60 15.59 -3.36
N THR A 845 -14.39 15.71 -3.90
CA THR A 845 -13.52 16.88 -3.65
C THR A 845 -14.15 18.18 -4.17
N ILE A 846 -14.72 18.14 -5.37
CA ILE A 846 -15.45 19.28 -5.96
C ILE A 846 -16.67 19.61 -5.09
N HIS A 847 -17.48 18.63 -4.73
CA HIS A 847 -18.67 18.83 -3.89
C HIS A 847 -18.32 19.42 -2.52
N VAL A 848 -17.27 18.91 -1.86
CA VAL A 848 -16.76 19.45 -0.59
C VAL A 848 -16.38 20.92 -0.75
N GLY A 849 -15.59 21.26 -1.77
CA GLY A 849 -15.20 22.65 -2.01
C GLY A 849 -16.37 23.57 -2.31
N ARG A 850 -17.28 23.16 -3.21
CA ARG A 850 -18.48 23.93 -3.56
C ARG A 850 -19.43 24.10 -2.38
N PHE A 851 -19.56 23.08 -1.53
CA PHE A 851 -20.36 23.14 -0.32
C PHE A 851 -19.79 24.13 0.69
N TYR A 852 -18.46 24.12 0.91
CA TYR A 852 -17.82 25.08 1.81
C TYR A 852 -17.83 26.51 1.27
N GLU A 853 -17.70 26.73 -0.04
CA GLU A 853 -17.93 28.06 -0.64
C GLU A 853 -19.34 28.59 -0.33
N ALA A 854 -20.36 27.74 -0.48
CA ALA A 854 -21.75 28.10 -0.20
C ALA A 854 -22.00 28.32 1.30
N ARG A 855 -21.45 27.46 2.16
CA ARG A 855 -21.55 27.59 3.63
C ARG A 855 -20.91 28.90 4.11
N ASP A 856 -19.69 29.18 3.70
CA ASP A 856 -18.94 30.35 4.14
C ASP A 856 -19.59 31.66 3.61
N LEU A 857 -20.32 31.59 2.48
CA LEU A 857 -21.18 32.67 2.00
C LEU A 857 -22.42 32.84 2.89
N LEU A 858 -23.11 31.75 3.21
CA LEU A 858 -24.31 31.74 4.06
C LEU A 858 -24.06 32.36 5.44
N GLU A 859 -22.89 32.13 6.03
CA GLU A 859 -22.50 32.72 7.32
C GLU A 859 -22.46 34.25 7.30
N LYS A 860 -22.15 34.85 6.14
CA LYS A 860 -22.03 36.30 5.97
C LYS A 860 -23.29 36.93 5.37
N GLU A 861 -24.23 36.11 4.89
CA GLU A 861 -25.42 36.58 4.19
C GLU A 861 -26.52 36.98 5.19
N GLY A 862 -26.90 38.25 5.14
CA GLY A 862 -27.97 38.85 5.93
C GLY A 862 -29.29 39.00 5.17
N ASN A 863 -29.28 38.86 3.85
CA ASN A 863 -30.47 38.89 3.02
C ASN A 863 -31.19 37.53 3.02
N PHE A 864 -32.45 37.52 3.43
CA PHE A 864 -33.26 36.30 3.54
C PHE A 864 -33.40 35.50 2.23
N VAL A 865 -33.62 36.18 1.10
CA VAL A 865 -33.80 35.52 -0.20
C VAL A 865 -32.50 34.83 -0.62
N ARG A 866 -31.38 35.54 -0.57
CA ARG A 866 -30.06 34.99 -0.93
C ARG A 866 -29.61 33.88 0.02
N ALA A 867 -29.94 33.99 1.31
CA ALA A 867 -29.69 32.92 2.28
C ALA A 867 -30.50 31.66 1.94
N SER A 868 -31.76 31.81 1.53
CA SER A 868 -32.59 30.69 1.07
C SER A 868 -32.01 30.03 -0.20
N GLU A 869 -31.66 30.83 -1.21
CA GLU A 869 -31.04 30.34 -2.46
C GLU A 869 -29.71 29.62 -2.18
N THR A 870 -28.92 30.12 -1.22
CA THR A 870 -27.67 29.49 -0.82
C THR A 870 -27.92 28.14 -0.13
N LEU A 871 -28.94 28.05 0.73
CA LEU A 871 -29.36 26.78 1.35
C LEU A 871 -29.92 25.78 0.33
N ASP A 872 -30.63 26.24 -0.70
CA ASP A 872 -31.08 25.40 -1.81
C ASP A 872 -29.88 24.81 -2.56
N ARG A 873 -28.89 25.66 -2.90
CA ARG A 873 -27.64 25.23 -3.52
C ARG A 873 -26.88 24.21 -2.66
N MET A 874 -26.80 24.43 -1.34
CA MET A 874 -26.17 23.50 -0.42
C MET A 874 -26.90 22.14 -0.39
N ALA A 875 -28.22 22.14 -0.42
CA ALA A 875 -29.02 20.92 -0.48
C ALA A 875 -28.79 20.18 -1.81
N ASP A 876 -28.73 20.89 -2.94
CA ASP A 876 -28.46 20.28 -4.24
C ASP A 876 -27.08 19.62 -4.30
N ILE A 877 -26.05 20.29 -3.76
CA ILE A 877 -24.70 19.71 -3.64
C ILE A 877 -24.71 18.47 -2.74
N ALA A 878 -25.41 18.52 -1.60
CA ALA A 878 -25.51 17.37 -0.69
C ALA A 878 -26.26 16.17 -1.31
N ARG A 879 -27.28 16.41 -2.15
CA ARG A 879 -27.95 15.35 -2.93
C ARG A 879 -27.02 14.77 -4.00
N ALA A 880 -26.31 15.61 -4.75
CA ALA A 880 -25.35 15.14 -5.74
C ALA A 880 -24.22 14.31 -5.11
N GLU A 881 -23.75 14.70 -3.91
CA GLU A 881 -22.77 13.92 -3.16
C GLU A 881 -23.34 12.62 -2.61
N LEU A 882 -24.62 12.58 -2.24
CA LEU A 882 -25.30 11.36 -1.83
C LEU A 882 -25.38 10.36 -3.00
N ASP A 883 -25.73 10.85 -4.20
CA ASP A 883 -25.74 10.04 -5.42
C ASP A 883 -24.33 9.53 -5.78
N ASN A 884 -23.31 10.39 -5.61
CA ASN A 884 -21.91 10.02 -5.82
C ASN A 884 -21.45 8.91 -4.87
N ALA A 885 -21.75 9.05 -3.57
CA ALA A 885 -21.43 8.04 -2.54
C ALA A 885 -22.17 6.71 -2.79
N GLN A 886 -23.45 6.77 -3.16
CA GLN A 886 -24.24 5.59 -3.54
C GLN A 886 -23.66 4.87 -4.76
N ALA A 887 -23.18 5.61 -5.76
CA ALA A 887 -22.54 5.04 -6.93
C ALA A 887 -21.14 4.46 -6.63
N ALA A 888 -20.41 5.04 -5.68
CA ALA A 888 -19.10 4.58 -5.26
C ALA A 888 -19.14 3.28 -4.45
N LEU A 889 -20.13 3.13 -3.56
CA LEU A 889 -20.24 1.98 -2.66
C LEU A 889 -20.05 0.60 -3.33
N PRO A 890 -20.75 0.25 -4.43
CA PRO A 890 -20.57 -1.06 -5.06
C PRO A 890 -19.17 -1.25 -5.68
N ILE A 891 -18.50 -0.18 -6.09
CA ILE A 891 -17.13 -0.25 -6.63
C ILE A 891 -16.14 -0.50 -5.49
N VAL A 892 -16.25 0.25 -4.39
CA VAL A 892 -15.40 0.07 -3.20
C VAL A 892 -15.63 -1.30 -2.55
N CYS A 893 -16.86 -1.80 -2.58
CA CYS A 893 -17.19 -3.15 -2.12
C CYS A 893 -16.59 -4.25 -2.98
N ALA A 894 -16.47 -4.06 -4.29
CA ALA A 894 -16.00 -5.11 -5.20
C ALA A 894 -14.48 -5.28 -5.22
N ASP A 895 -13.72 -4.32 -4.68
CA ASP A 895 -12.25 -4.35 -4.72
C ASP A 895 -11.62 -3.85 -3.41
N SER A 896 -11.08 -4.80 -2.64
CA SER A 896 -10.47 -4.49 -1.33
C SER A 896 -9.19 -3.68 -1.41
N ARG A 897 -8.61 -3.47 -2.61
CA ARG A 897 -7.48 -2.57 -2.89
C ARG A 897 -7.87 -1.09 -2.83
N ILE A 898 -9.14 -0.77 -3.07
CA ILE A 898 -9.63 0.61 -3.12
C ILE A 898 -9.80 1.16 -1.69
N GLY A 899 -9.40 2.40 -1.47
CA GLY A 899 -9.31 3.02 -0.15
C GLY A 899 -8.18 2.49 0.73
N TYR A 900 -7.31 1.59 0.23
CA TYR A 900 -6.12 1.12 0.96
C TYR A 900 -4.97 2.11 0.77
N ALA A 901 -4.21 2.34 1.84
CA ALA A 901 -2.92 3.02 1.78
C ALA A 901 -2.07 2.56 2.95
N ASN A 902 -0.77 2.40 2.75
CA ASN A 902 0.16 2.03 3.80
C ASN A 902 0.88 3.28 4.35
N SER A 903 1.02 3.34 5.67
CA SER A 903 1.79 4.40 6.35
C SER A 903 2.76 3.86 7.40
N GLY A 904 2.93 2.55 7.53
CA GLY A 904 3.83 1.97 8.52
C GLY A 904 3.51 2.34 9.98
N ARG A 905 4.54 2.28 10.84
CA ARG A 905 4.50 2.57 12.29
C ARG A 905 4.31 4.06 12.64
N ASN A 906 3.93 4.89 11.68
CA ASN A 906 4.11 6.32 11.77
C ASN A 906 2.87 7.09 12.24
N ASP A 907 3.14 8.01 13.16
CA ASP A 907 2.72 9.44 13.23
C ASP A 907 2.25 10.18 11.96
N GLN A 908 2.15 9.53 10.80
CA GLN A 908 1.51 10.13 9.63
C GLN A 908 0.01 10.16 9.91
N THR A 909 -0.42 11.32 10.39
CA THR A 909 -1.81 11.65 10.69
C THR A 909 -2.68 11.28 9.50
N GLY A 910 -3.44 10.20 9.67
CA GLY A 910 -4.57 9.91 8.81
C GLY A 910 -4.56 8.74 7.84
N VAL A 911 -3.90 7.64 8.18
CA VAL A 911 -4.13 6.38 7.45
C VAL A 911 -4.46 5.24 8.43
N PRO A 912 -5.60 5.33 9.17
CA PRO A 912 -5.96 4.33 10.18
C PRO A 912 -5.99 2.93 9.56
N ARG A 913 -5.36 1.96 10.23
CA ARG A 913 -5.35 0.54 9.84
C ARG A 913 -4.96 0.26 8.38
N ALA A 914 -4.05 1.06 7.83
CA ALA A 914 -3.66 0.98 6.42
C ALA A 914 -4.85 1.25 5.45
N GLY A 915 -5.72 2.19 5.78
CA GLY A 915 -6.80 2.64 4.93
C GLY A 915 -7.07 4.14 5.02
N ILE A 916 -7.54 4.72 3.91
CA ILE A 916 -8.02 6.09 3.86
C ILE A 916 -9.56 6.10 3.97
N TYR A 917 -10.25 5.18 3.30
CA TYR A 917 -11.68 4.91 3.42
C TYR A 917 -12.00 3.44 3.15
N SER A 918 -13.27 3.08 3.38
CA SER A 918 -13.82 1.73 3.26
C SER A 918 -15.30 1.81 2.86
N PRO A 919 -15.96 0.68 2.52
CA PRO A 919 -17.42 0.67 2.34
C PRO A 919 -18.18 1.23 3.54
N GLY A 920 -17.81 0.83 4.77
CA GLY A 920 -18.44 1.33 5.99
C GLY A 920 -18.27 2.85 6.19
N ALA A 921 -17.14 3.42 5.76
CA ALA A 921 -16.93 4.86 5.76
C ALA A 921 -17.87 5.58 4.78
N VAL A 922 -18.09 5.02 3.59
CA VAL A 922 -19.02 5.56 2.59
C VAL A 922 -20.47 5.46 3.07
N GLU A 923 -20.85 4.36 3.72
CA GLU A 923 -22.18 4.19 4.32
C GLU A 923 -22.44 5.24 5.43
N LYS A 924 -21.47 5.47 6.31
CA LYS A 924 -21.55 6.51 7.34
C LYS A 924 -21.68 7.90 6.74
N LYS A 925 -20.93 8.17 5.66
CA LYS A 925 -21.07 9.40 4.88
C LYS A 925 -22.48 9.56 4.31
N MET A 926 -23.08 8.50 3.75
CA MET A 926 -24.46 8.53 3.27
C MET A 926 -25.47 8.83 4.39
N LEU A 927 -25.27 8.27 5.58
CA LEU A 927 -26.09 8.59 6.75
C LEU A 927 -25.94 10.06 7.18
N GLN A 928 -24.70 10.57 7.20
CA GLN A 928 -24.40 11.97 7.51
C GLN A 928 -25.09 12.93 6.53
N LEU A 929 -25.07 12.62 5.23
CA LEU A 929 -25.73 13.43 4.20
C LEU A 929 -27.25 13.42 4.32
N LYS A 930 -27.86 12.27 4.63
CA LYS A 930 -29.31 12.19 4.90
C LYS A 930 -29.69 13.07 6.08
N LYS A 931 -28.95 12.97 7.19
CA LYS A 931 -29.14 13.85 8.35
C LYS A 931 -28.98 15.33 7.99
N LEU A 932 -27.98 15.67 7.17
CA LEU A 932 -27.76 17.03 6.69
C LEU A 932 -28.97 17.56 5.90
N LEU A 933 -29.51 16.76 5.00
CA LEU A 933 -30.65 17.10 4.13
C LEU A 933 -31.98 17.15 4.88
N ASP A 934 -32.24 16.17 5.74
CA ASP A 934 -33.55 15.93 6.36
C ASP A 934 -33.71 16.71 7.68
N GLU A 935 -32.60 17.01 8.37
CA GLU A 935 -32.64 17.64 9.70
C GLU A 935 -31.88 18.98 9.73
N GLN A 936 -30.61 19.00 9.32
CA GLN A 936 -29.72 20.14 9.62
C GLN A 936 -30.00 21.37 8.73
N ILE A 937 -30.14 21.19 7.41
CA ILE A 937 -30.50 22.29 6.50
C ILE A 937 -31.90 22.84 6.81
N PRO A 938 -32.94 22.01 7.03
CA PRO A 938 -34.24 22.50 7.49
C PRO A 938 -34.19 23.25 8.82
N ALA A 939 -33.41 22.76 9.80
CA ALA A 939 -33.21 23.47 11.06
C ALA A 939 -32.53 24.84 10.86
N GLU A 940 -31.58 24.94 9.93
CA GLU A 940 -30.93 26.19 9.57
C GLU A 940 -31.89 27.20 8.92
N ARG A 941 -32.79 26.73 8.04
CA ARG A 941 -33.88 27.57 7.49
C ARG A 941 -34.73 28.15 8.60
N LYS A 942 -35.18 27.29 9.53
CA LYS A 942 -36.00 27.70 10.68
C LYS A 942 -35.28 28.71 11.57
N ARG A 943 -33.97 28.49 11.86
CA ARG A 943 -33.14 29.43 12.64
C ARG A 943 -33.09 30.82 12.02
N ARG A 944 -33.13 30.91 10.70
CA ARG A 944 -33.10 32.16 9.92
C ARG A 944 -34.48 32.70 9.58
N GLY A 945 -35.56 32.11 10.10
CA GLY A 945 -36.94 32.55 9.82
C GLY A 945 -37.39 32.30 8.38
N LEU A 946 -36.72 31.41 7.65
CA LEU A 946 -37.11 30.96 6.32
C LEU A 946 -38.13 29.82 6.46
N ARG A 947 -39.19 29.86 5.64
CA ARG A 947 -40.23 28.81 5.61
C ARG A 947 -39.79 27.61 4.81
#